data_AF-A0ABD1ZS84-F1
#
_entry.id   AF-A0ABD1ZS84-F1
#
_cell.length_a   1.000
_cell.length_b   1.000
_cell.length_c   1.000
_cell.angle_alpha   90.00
_cell.angle_beta   90.00
_cell.angle_gamma   90.00
#
_symmetry.space_group_name_H-M   'P 1'
#
loop_
_entity.id
_entity.type
_entity.pdbx_description
1 polymer ?
#
loop_
_entity_poly.entity_id
_entity_poly.type
_entity_poly.pdbx_seq_one_letter_code
_entity_poly.pdbx_strand_id
1 'polypeptide(L)'
;MATSVRPSQPKPRAKSRVNDDSVAEVDNAPKPDAPNITGVKRNSIEALLDDSDSILNPKVMVPYATKPGEVPRKVQIERKKRLYETVSIEELLRKEGLRPDDMDFDNKKLPLYLFDDTSFETRFPHQWVDKVERVPALAGVTSFEGKSVWKSCIVTDFLEDSNSYLVQWGDIGHTSWLPRIQVHFQAEDPFLFVKRVKVAQDARNKAEAQLKYNCYIKAMPVEDRTYMSPEQLERVKAKIYNTKFMKEKKIELTALLTEVNTDYGKVMNKLTFDDTLKCKPSSSDEFIVDMEVEFPPDETKSPIPRLGTVEVPQYDYEELASEFYFMSCLTRPEVIVATVKLRSECNKIPKMTLLSSHYIKSMRLDEFESMETQTAEQALLHLKESWLTLLRNIIRTSFKDAGKGWFNIKEASLEAYRASKMKRYLTMVRYIMEDALRYLVQETLERYTVFLEKQCGSPIVEIIDTDEVNYTWPQQDFSSMVKKPPLFALEIVTAEGGIFEYNTQIKNFEEVVVRALEFAVKCIQSIPQLEASIMENQFWSKVPNLSTPMLEEPIVQALKGRVQVAIRKAMTVARLYLDKYVEFEPLLKLDVPKYKVELIGKKLSLKDLLEEVRAHKAEQDNIDRRIPNSISFGAFQIICKKIRQFLLQKKQQLVDIVMQLIASTPKQLGQEKLKRFEELEKQLKVKTHNPEEVAAQRDFILTVPGKVIELKQETEQLEASHSQTE
;
A
#
# COMPACT_ATOMS: atom_id res chain seq x y z
N MET A 1 53.78 -44.86 -2.76
CA MET A 1 54.62 -44.06 -1.85
C MET A 1 54.95 -42.75 -2.56
N ALA A 2 54.27 -41.67 -2.20
CA ALA A 2 54.63 -40.32 -2.62
C ALA A 2 54.25 -39.40 -1.46
N THR A 3 55.28 -38.93 -0.76
CA THR A 3 55.25 -38.13 0.45
C THR A 3 54.71 -36.73 0.16
N SER A 4 53.65 -36.32 0.86
CA SER A 4 53.16 -34.94 0.80
C SER A 4 54.11 -34.03 1.58
N VAL A 5 54.88 -33.22 0.87
CA VAL A 5 55.72 -32.17 1.46
C VAL A 5 54.80 -31.05 1.96
N ARG A 6 54.79 -30.82 3.28
CA ARG A 6 54.18 -29.63 3.88
C ARG A 6 55.01 -28.40 3.48
N PRO A 7 54.41 -27.29 3.01
CA PRO A 7 55.12 -26.03 2.95
C PRO A 7 55.28 -25.48 4.38
N SER A 8 56.53 -25.23 4.76
CA SER A 8 56.93 -24.55 5.99
C SER A 8 56.50 -23.08 5.97
N GLN A 9 55.80 -22.62 7.01
CA GLN A 9 55.41 -21.22 7.16
C GLN A 9 56.62 -20.34 7.57
N PRO A 10 56.78 -19.13 7.01
CA PRO A 10 57.84 -18.21 7.41
C PRO A 10 57.51 -17.50 8.73
N LYS A 11 58.53 -17.33 9.59
CA LYS A 11 58.47 -16.55 10.83
C LYS A 11 58.38 -15.04 10.56
N PRO A 12 57.68 -14.25 11.40
CA PRO A 12 57.60 -12.80 11.23
C PRO A 12 58.94 -12.12 11.56
N ARG A 13 59.38 -11.21 10.68
CA ARG A 13 60.55 -10.35 10.87
C ARG A 13 60.13 -9.05 11.57
N ALA A 14 60.94 -8.59 12.52
CA ALA A 14 60.69 -7.43 13.36
C ALA A 14 60.60 -6.11 12.56
N LYS A 15 59.66 -5.24 12.94
CA LYS A 15 59.52 -3.86 12.43
C LYS A 15 60.58 -2.97 13.07
N SER A 16 61.39 -2.30 12.26
CA SER A 16 62.24 -1.19 12.68
C SER A 16 61.44 0.12 12.76
N ARG A 17 61.58 0.81 13.90
CA ARG A 17 61.20 2.20 14.13
C ARG A 17 61.89 3.14 13.14
N VAL A 18 61.17 4.13 12.63
CA VAL A 18 61.76 5.39 12.15
C VAL A 18 60.92 6.55 12.69
N ASN A 19 61.63 7.52 13.26
CA ASN A 19 61.15 8.66 14.03
C ASN A 19 60.57 9.78 13.16
N ASP A 20 59.65 10.52 13.77
CA ASP A 20 59.34 11.93 13.53
C ASP A 20 60.60 12.80 13.68
N ASP A 21 60.80 13.74 12.74
CA ASP A 21 61.02 15.18 12.99
C ASP A 21 61.58 15.88 11.74
N SER A 22 60.85 16.87 11.21
CA SER A 22 61.40 18.17 10.78
C SER A 22 60.31 19.11 10.26
N VAL A 23 60.49 20.39 10.60
CA VAL A 23 59.54 21.52 10.56
C VAL A 23 60.03 22.60 9.58
N ALA A 24 59.08 23.38 9.04
CA ALA A 24 59.18 24.68 8.32
C ALA A 24 59.72 24.63 6.87
N GLU A 25 59.27 25.41 5.86
CA GLU A 25 58.78 26.80 5.75
C GLU A 25 57.71 26.96 4.62
N VAL A 26 56.53 27.58 4.83
CA VAL A 26 56.10 28.98 4.52
C VAL A 26 56.48 29.52 3.12
N ASP A 27 55.48 29.69 2.24
CA ASP A 27 55.44 30.83 1.31
C ASP A 27 54.00 31.26 0.97
N ASN A 28 53.82 32.57 0.84
CA ASN A 28 52.57 33.32 1.02
C ASN A 28 52.14 34.07 -0.27
N ALA A 29 50.86 34.47 -0.30
CA ALA A 29 50.23 35.54 -1.12
C ALA A 29 49.51 35.16 -2.44
N PRO A 30 48.56 35.99 -2.94
CA PRO A 30 47.41 36.59 -2.24
C PRO A 30 46.06 36.49 -3.04
N LYS A 31 44.94 36.72 -2.34
CA LYS A 31 43.58 36.90 -2.90
C LYS A 31 43.38 38.31 -3.48
N PRO A 32 42.50 38.51 -4.49
CA PRO A 32 41.96 39.82 -4.79
C PRO A 32 40.49 39.98 -4.37
N ASP A 33 40.17 41.24 -4.05
CA ASP A 33 38.96 41.78 -3.47
C ASP A 33 37.71 41.78 -4.37
N ALA A 34 36.55 41.83 -3.72
CA ALA A 34 35.23 42.03 -4.31
C ALA A 34 34.94 43.52 -4.59
N PRO A 35 34.13 43.86 -5.62
CA PRO A 35 33.42 45.12 -5.66
C PRO A 35 31.96 44.98 -5.22
N ASN A 36 31.55 45.89 -4.32
CA ASN A 36 30.17 46.17 -3.94
C ASN A 36 29.36 46.71 -5.13
N ILE A 37 28.17 46.15 -5.38
CA ILE A 37 27.08 46.85 -6.09
C ILE A 37 25.78 46.65 -5.31
N THR A 38 25.27 47.77 -4.80
CA THR A 38 23.96 48.00 -4.19
C THR A 38 22.83 47.86 -5.22
N GLY A 39 21.76 47.12 -4.89
CA GLY A 39 20.55 47.11 -5.73
C GLY A 39 19.47 46.14 -5.26
N VAL A 40 18.50 46.66 -4.49
CA VAL A 40 17.10 46.26 -4.33
C VAL A 40 16.75 44.77 -4.58
N LYS A 41 16.41 44.04 -3.51
CA LYS A 41 15.71 42.75 -3.57
C LYS A 41 14.41 42.90 -4.36
N ARG A 42 14.38 42.42 -5.61
CA ARG A 42 13.15 42.05 -6.30
C ARG A 42 12.82 40.59 -5.95
N ASN A 43 11.57 40.35 -5.57
CA ASN A 43 11.09 39.04 -5.14
C ASN A 43 11.22 38.00 -6.25
N SER A 44 11.79 36.85 -5.91
CA SER A 44 12.21 35.74 -6.78
C SER A 44 11.08 34.95 -7.46
N ILE A 45 9.87 35.49 -7.55
CA ILE A 45 8.68 34.78 -8.05
C ILE A 45 8.19 35.35 -9.38
N GLU A 46 8.42 36.63 -9.68
CA GLU A 46 7.96 37.26 -10.94
C GLU A 46 8.91 37.05 -12.14
N ALA A 47 10.10 36.48 -11.93
CA ALA A 47 11.07 36.20 -13.01
C ALA A 47 10.91 34.82 -13.67
N LEU A 48 9.91 34.02 -13.27
CA LEU A 48 9.68 32.65 -13.74
C LEU A 48 8.67 32.54 -14.90
N LEU A 49 8.05 33.65 -15.32
CA LEU A 49 7.14 33.69 -16.47
C LEU A 49 7.77 34.42 -17.65
N ASP A 50 8.96 33.96 -18.09
CA ASP A 50 9.56 34.41 -19.34
C ASP A 50 9.05 33.47 -20.46
N ASP A 51 8.41 34.03 -21.50
CA ASP A 51 7.81 33.40 -22.72
C ASP A 51 8.71 32.38 -23.48
N SER A 52 9.90 32.10 -22.97
CA SER A 52 10.94 31.24 -23.52
C SER A 52 10.74 29.72 -23.31
N ASP A 53 9.81 29.31 -22.44
CA ASP A 53 9.50 27.89 -22.15
C ASP A 53 8.12 27.43 -22.66
N SER A 54 7.49 28.18 -23.57
CA SER A 54 6.24 27.75 -24.22
C SER A 54 6.42 26.43 -25.00
N ILE A 55 5.42 25.55 -24.91
CA ILE A 55 5.37 24.25 -25.61
C ILE A 55 5.49 24.44 -27.14
N LEU A 56 5.04 25.58 -27.65
CA LEU A 56 5.07 25.97 -29.07
C LEU A 56 6.48 26.30 -29.60
N ASN A 57 7.47 26.44 -28.72
CA ASN A 57 8.83 26.80 -29.10
C ASN A 57 9.75 25.56 -29.18
N PRO A 58 10.67 25.48 -30.15
CA PRO A 58 11.66 24.41 -30.22
C PRO A 58 12.53 24.29 -28.96
N LYS A 59 12.82 23.05 -28.54
CA LYS A 59 13.70 22.79 -27.40
C LYS A 59 15.16 23.15 -27.73
N VAL A 60 15.80 23.89 -26.84
CA VAL A 60 17.22 24.28 -26.92
C VAL A 60 17.92 23.93 -25.61
N MET A 61 19.09 23.30 -25.70
CA MET A 61 19.88 22.87 -24.54
C MET A 61 20.95 23.93 -24.24
N VAL A 62 20.51 25.11 -23.82
CA VAL A 62 21.38 26.27 -23.52
C VAL A 62 21.04 26.83 -22.14
N PRO A 63 22.03 27.26 -21.33
CA PRO A 63 21.77 27.86 -20.02
C PRO A 63 20.79 29.04 -20.09
N TYR A 64 19.91 29.15 -19.09
CA TYR A 64 18.96 30.28 -18.98
C TYR A 64 19.68 31.63 -18.84
N ALA A 65 20.82 31.66 -18.14
CA ALA A 65 21.69 32.83 -18.03
C ALA A 65 22.78 32.76 -19.11
N THR A 66 22.75 33.70 -20.07
CA THR A 66 23.73 33.77 -21.16
C THR A 66 25.01 34.47 -20.69
N LYS A 67 26.18 33.90 -20.94
CA LYS A 67 27.47 34.58 -20.70
C LYS A 67 27.74 35.64 -21.79
N PRO A 68 28.44 36.74 -21.50
CA PRO A 68 28.83 37.72 -22.52
C PRO A 68 29.63 37.05 -23.65
N GLY A 69 29.14 37.13 -24.88
CA GLY A 69 29.75 36.52 -26.08
C GLY A 69 29.05 35.26 -26.61
N GLU A 70 28.17 34.63 -25.83
CA GLU A 70 27.33 33.51 -26.28
C GLU A 70 25.99 34.01 -26.84
N VAL A 71 25.43 33.27 -27.82
CA VAL A 71 24.15 33.63 -28.44
C VAL A 71 23.00 33.42 -27.44
N PRO A 72 22.18 34.45 -27.13
CA PRO A 72 21.07 34.33 -26.19
C PRO A 72 20.08 33.24 -26.57
N ARG A 73 19.50 32.58 -25.56
CA ARG A 73 18.56 31.46 -25.74
C ARG A 73 17.38 31.81 -26.67
N LYS A 74 16.79 33.01 -26.52
CA LYS A 74 15.68 33.49 -27.36
C LYS A 74 16.05 33.53 -28.85
N VAL A 75 17.27 33.96 -29.17
CA VAL A 75 17.78 34.00 -30.57
C VAL A 75 17.96 32.59 -31.13
N GLN A 76 18.38 31.62 -30.32
CA GLN A 76 18.52 30.24 -30.76
C GLN A 76 17.17 29.57 -31.03
N ILE A 77 16.17 29.83 -30.18
CA ILE A 77 14.79 29.38 -30.39
C ILE A 77 14.25 29.93 -31.71
N GLU A 78 14.43 31.24 -31.97
CA GLU A 78 13.97 31.88 -33.20
C GLU A 78 14.70 31.35 -34.45
N ARG A 79 16.02 31.11 -34.36
CA ARG A 79 16.79 30.48 -35.45
C ARG A 79 16.29 29.08 -35.78
N LYS A 80 16.02 28.25 -34.77
CA LYS A 80 15.44 26.91 -34.97
C LYS A 80 14.03 26.98 -35.53
N LYS A 81 13.20 27.91 -35.05
CA LYS A 81 11.84 28.09 -35.56
C LYS A 81 11.83 28.42 -37.05
N ARG A 82 12.67 29.38 -37.49
CA ARG A 82 12.85 29.70 -38.92
C ARG A 82 13.37 28.52 -39.73
N LEU A 83 14.29 27.74 -39.15
CA LEU A 83 14.81 26.54 -39.81
C LEU A 83 13.71 25.50 -40.02
N TYR A 84 12.88 25.24 -39.01
CA TYR A 84 11.81 24.25 -39.09
C TYR A 84 10.69 24.70 -40.05
N GLU A 85 10.36 25.99 -40.08
CA GLU A 85 9.37 26.56 -41.02
C GLU A 85 9.83 26.51 -42.49
N THR A 86 11.14 26.52 -42.76
CA THR A 86 11.68 26.49 -44.12
C THR A 86 11.64 25.08 -44.73
N VAL A 87 11.50 24.04 -43.91
CA VAL A 87 11.72 22.65 -44.32
C VAL A 87 10.40 21.88 -44.34
N SER A 88 10.09 21.23 -45.46
CA SER A 88 8.96 20.32 -45.56
C SER A 88 9.35 18.88 -45.19
N ILE A 89 8.55 18.25 -44.33
CA ILE A 89 8.74 16.84 -43.92
C ILE A 89 8.67 15.91 -45.13
N GLU A 90 7.75 16.16 -46.06
CA GLU A 90 7.58 15.34 -47.27
C GLU A 90 8.84 15.33 -48.13
N GLU A 91 9.53 16.47 -48.23
CA GLU A 91 10.78 16.55 -48.97
C GLU A 91 11.94 15.86 -48.25
N LEU A 92 11.99 15.97 -46.92
CA LEU A 92 13.00 15.29 -46.11
C LEU A 92 12.84 13.76 -46.15
N LEU A 93 11.60 13.26 -46.00
CA LEU A 93 11.31 11.83 -46.13
C LEU A 93 11.76 11.30 -47.50
N ARG A 94 11.47 12.06 -48.57
CA ARG A 94 11.90 11.72 -49.94
C ARG A 94 13.42 11.74 -50.11
N LYS A 95 14.14 12.67 -49.46
CA LYS A 95 15.61 12.73 -49.47
C LYS A 95 16.25 11.53 -48.77
N GLU A 96 15.65 11.03 -47.70
CA GLU A 96 16.07 9.81 -47.00
C GLU A 96 15.60 8.51 -47.68
N GLY A 97 15.00 8.62 -48.87
CA GLY A 97 14.60 7.48 -49.71
C GLY A 97 13.27 6.83 -49.33
N LEU A 98 12.47 7.45 -48.46
CA LEU A 98 11.13 6.94 -48.09
C LEU A 98 10.09 7.39 -49.12
N ARG A 99 9.42 6.44 -49.78
CA ARG A 99 8.31 6.76 -50.69
C ARG A 99 6.98 6.83 -49.93
N PRO A 100 6.01 7.64 -50.39
CA PRO A 100 4.68 7.71 -49.77
C PRO A 100 3.95 6.36 -49.68
N ASP A 101 4.24 5.42 -50.58
CA ASP A 101 3.64 4.08 -50.59
C ASP A 101 4.28 3.15 -49.56
N ASP A 102 5.51 3.44 -49.10
CA ASP A 102 6.26 2.56 -48.20
C ASP A 102 5.81 2.68 -46.75
N MET A 103 5.20 3.81 -46.39
CA MET A 103 4.83 4.17 -45.02
C MET A 103 3.54 3.50 -44.55
N ASP A 104 2.68 3.06 -45.49
CA ASP A 104 1.36 2.44 -45.33
C ASP A 104 0.91 2.28 -43.86
N PHE A 105 0.05 3.20 -43.44
CA PHE A 105 -0.48 3.27 -42.08
C PHE A 105 -1.77 2.43 -41.90
N ASP A 106 -2.29 1.81 -42.97
CA ASP A 106 -3.60 1.14 -43.00
C ASP A 106 -3.50 -0.39 -42.82
N ASN A 107 -2.45 -0.87 -42.14
CA ASN A 107 -2.29 -2.25 -41.66
C ASN A 107 -2.17 -3.36 -42.73
N LYS A 108 -1.82 -3.08 -43.99
CA LYS A 108 -1.50 -4.17 -44.95
C LYS A 108 -0.16 -4.85 -44.66
N LYS A 109 0.70 -4.18 -43.89
CA LYS A 109 2.01 -4.60 -43.39
C LYS A 109 2.02 -4.61 -41.86
N LEU A 110 3.14 -5.02 -41.26
CA LEU A 110 3.30 -4.85 -39.81
C LEU A 110 3.11 -3.36 -39.44
N PRO A 111 2.35 -3.05 -38.37
CA PRO A 111 2.12 -1.66 -37.99
C PRO A 111 3.43 -0.96 -37.62
N LEU A 112 3.68 0.21 -38.21
CA LEU A 112 4.95 0.93 -38.06
C LEU A 112 5.22 1.38 -36.61
N TYR A 113 4.16 1.65 -35.84
CA TYR A 113 4.26 2.07 -34.44
C TYR A 113 4.91 1.02 -33.53
N LEU A 114 4.95 -0.25 -33.93
CA LEU A 114 5.66 -1.31 -33.17
C LEU A 114 7.18 -1.16 -33.20
N PHE A 115 7.70 -0.40 -34.18
CA PHE A 115 9.14 -0.20 -34.40
C PHE A 115 9.59 1.22 -34.00
N ASP A 116 8.75 1.92 -33.25
CA ASP A 116 8.97 3.30 -32.86
C ASP A 116 9.97 3.42 -31.69
N ASP A 117 11.12 4.05 -31.93
CA ASP A 117 12.19 4.23 -30.94
C ASP A 117 12.01 5.54 -30.16
N THR A 118 11.91 5.44 -28.84
CA THR A 118 11.75 6.58 -27.90
C THR A 118 13.02 7.41 -27.73
N SER A 119 14.21 6.89 -28.08
CA SER A 119 15.49 7.60 -27.91
C SER A 119 15.64 8.83 -28.82
N PHE A 120 14.85 8.91 -29.89
CA PHE A 120 14.83 10.05 -30.81
C PHE A 120 13.96 11.21 -30.31
N GLU A 121 13.22 11.05 -29.22
CA GLU A 121 12.37 12.11 -28.69
C GLU A 121 13.14 13.22 -28.00
N THR A 122 12.76 14.46 -28.34
CA THR A 122 13.29 15.65 -27.67
C THR A 122 12.52 16.01 -26.40
N ARG A 123 11.27 15.57 -26.28
CA ARG A 123 10.36 15.80 -25.15
C ARG A 123 9.49 14.56 -24.93
N PHE A 124 9.18 14.28 -23.67
CA PHE A 124 8.25 13.21 -23.32
C PHE A 124 6.81 13.58 -23.69
N PRO A 125 5.90 12.62 -23.92
CA PRO A 125 4.51 12.90 -24.31
C PRO A 125 3.76 13.84 -23.35
N HIS A 126 3.95 13.70 -22.05
CA HIS A 126 3.37 14.58 -21.03
C HIS A 126 3.90 16.04 -21.07
N GLN A 127 4.98 16.30 -21.81
CA GLN A 127 5.52 17.65 -22.05
C GLN A 127 4.99 18.28 -23.34
N TRP A 128 4.37 17.49 -24.21
CA TRP A 128 3.72 17.96 -25.43
C TRP A 128 2.26 18.29 -25.20
N VAL A 129 1.58 17.54 -24.33
CA VAL A 129 0.15 17.69 -24.10
C VAL A 129 -0.09 18.00 -22.62
N ASP A 130 -0.35 19.27 -22.32
CA ASP A 130 -0.93 19.71 -21.07
C ASP A 130 -2.34 20.18 -21.42
N LYS A 131 -3.39 19.54 -20.86
CA LYS A 131 -4.82 19.53 -21.31
C LYS A 131 -5.48 20.92 -21.54
N VAL A 132 -4.73 22.00 -21.37
CA VAL A 132 -5.08 23.41 -21.53
C VAL A 132 -4.60 24.00 -22.86
N GLU A 133 -3.42 23.61 -23.38
CA GLU A 133 -2.82 24.18 -24.60
C GLU A 133 -3.03 23.30 -25.84
N ARG A 134 -3.49 23.92 -26.93
CA ARG A 134 -3.65 23.28 -28.24
C ARG A 134 -2.34 23.37 -29.02
N VAL A 135 -1.71 22.24 -29.31
CA VAL A 135 -0.40 22.22 -29.96
C VAL A 135 -0.54 21.88 -31.45
N PRO A 136 -0.03 22.74 -32.36
CA PRO A 136 -0.10 22.50 -33.79
C PRO A 136 0.91 21.42 -34.22
N ALA A 137 0.45 20.52 -35.08
CA ALA A 137 1.20 19.38 -35.57
C ALA A 137 0.85 19.05 -37.03
N LEU A 138 1.65 18.18 -37.64
CA LEU A 138 1.39 17.54 -38.91
C LEU A 138 1.21 16.04 -38.64
N ALA A 139 0.13 15.48 -39.16
CA ALA A 139 -0.17 14.06 -39.03
C ALA A 139 -0.19 13.35 -40.39
N GLY A 140 0.52 12.22 -40.48
CA GLY A 140 0.56 11.37 -41.67
C GLY A 140 -0.66 10.45 -41.72
N VAL A 141 -1.40 10.49 -42.82
CA VAL A 141 -2.60 9.66 -43.05
C VAL A 141 -2.50 9.00 -44.42
N THR A 142 -2.93 7.75 -44.52
CA THR A 142 -3.05 7.07 -45.81
C THR A 142 -4.30 7.58 -46.55
N SER A 143 -4.13 8.07 -47.77
CA SER A 143 -5.25 8.41 -48.64
C SER A 143 -5.95 7.14 -49.16
N PHE A 144 -7.17 7.29 -49.69
CA PHE A 144 -7.91 6.18 -50.33
C PHE A 144 -7.13 5.53 -51.50
N GLU A 145 -6.19 6.26 -52.10
CA GLU A 145 -5.28 5.75 -53.15
C GLU A 145 -4.08 4.93 -52.59
N GLY A 146 -3.97 4.77 -51.26
CA GLY A 146 -2.87 4.04 -50.62
C GLY A 146 -1.60 4.85 -50.38
N LYS A 147 -1.60 6.16 -50.68
CA LYS A 147 -0.45 7.05 -50.49
C LYS A 147 -0.51 7.75 -49.15
N SER A 148 0.60 7.78 -48.39
CA SER A 148 0.72 8.58 -47.18
C SER A 148 0.85 10.07 -47.49
N VAL A 149 -0.05 10.88 -46.94
CA VAL A 149 -0.08 12.34 -47.08
C VAL A 149 -0.04 12.98 -45.69
N TRP A 150 0.72 14.06 -45.54
CA TRP A 150 0.79 14.80 -44.26
C TRP A 150 -0.22 15.94 -44.25
N LYS A 151 -1.06 15.99 -43.23
CA LYS A 151 -2.12 16.99 -43.07
C LYS A 151 -1.92 17.76 -41.77
N SER A 152 -2.23 19.06 -41.79
CA SER A 152 -2.19 19.89 -40.58
C SER A 152 -3.27 19.48 -39.60
N CYS A 153 -2.90 19.32 -38.33
CA CYS A 153 -3.79 18.97 -37.24
C CYS A 153 -3.41 19.69 -35.95
N ILE A 154 -4.29 19.64 -34.96
CA ILE A 154 -4.05 20.13 -33.61
C ILE A 154 -4.11 18.94 -32.65
N VAL A 155 -3.08 18.75 -31.84
CA VAL A 155 -3.06 17.71 -30.80
C VAL A 155 -3.73 18.24 -29.53
N THR A 156 -4.64 17.47 -28.95
CA THR A 156 -5.45 17.87 -27.79
C THR A 156 -5.26 16.98 -26.57
N ASP A 157 -5.03 15.68 -26.75
CA ASP A 157 -4.90 14.71 -25.66
C ASP A 157 -3.86 13.62 -25.99
N PHE A 158 -3.42 12.88 -24.97
CA PHE A 158 -2.49 11.76 -25.11
C PHE A 158 -2.94 10.57 -24.24
N LEU A 159 -2.93 9.37 -24.83
CA LEU A 159 -3.32 8.14 -24.15
C LEU A 159 -2.07 7.28 -23.87
N GLU A 160 -1.70 7.17 -22.58
CA GLU A 160 -0.50 6.44 -22.13
C GLU A 160 -0.56 4.94 -22.48
N ASP A 161 -1.72 4.30 -22.31
CA ASP A 161 -1.86 2.85 -22.53
C ASP A 161 -1.57 2.42 -23.99
N SER A 162 -1.83 3.31 -24.95
CA SER A 162 -1.70 3.02 -26.39
C SER A 162 -0.64 3.87 -27.09
N ASN A 163 0.10 4.71 -26.34
CA ASN A 163 1.09 5.65 -26.87
C ASN A 163 0.60 6.43 -28.11
N SER A 164 -0.61 6.97 -28.05
CA SER A 164 -1.28 7.62 -29.17
C SER A 164 -1.73 9.04 -28.80
N TYR A 165 -1.67 9.96 -29.77
CA TYR A 165 -2.13 11.33 -29.66
C TYR A 165 -3.55 11.48 -30.24
N LEU A 166 -4.37 12.29 -29.58
CA LEU A 166 -5.67 12.72 -30.11
C LEU A 166 -5.45 13.93 -31.02
N VAL A 167 -5.66 13.74 -32.32
CA VAL A 167 -5.53 14.81 -33.32
C VAL A 167 -6.91 15.32 -33.73
N GLN A 168 -7.04 16.64 -33.88
CA GLN A 168 -8.21 17.33 -34.41
C GLN A 168 -7.89 17.95 -35.77
N TRP A 169 -8.68 17.64 -36.80
CA TRP A 169 -8.51 18.15 -38.16
C TRP A 169 -9.19 19.51 -38.34
N GLY A 170 -8.47 20.46 -38.96
CA GLY A 170 -8.82 21.89 -39.00
C GLY A 170 -10.15 22.25 -39.67
N ASP A 171 -10.67 21.41 -40.57
CA ASP A 171 -11.80 21.81 -41.42
C ASP A 171 -13.16 21.23 -41.00
N ILE A 172 -13.20 20.22 -40.11
CA ILE A 172 -14.45 19.50 -39.78
C ILE A 172 -14.57 19.15 -38.28
N GLY A 173 -13.55 19.45 -37.46
CA GLY A 173 -13.58 19.11 -36.03
C GLY A 173 -13.58 17.59 -35.75
N HIS A 174 -13.41 16.76 -36.76
CA HIS A 174 -13.21 15.33 -36.59
C HIS A 174 -11.93 15.07 -35.81
N THR A 175 -12.02 14.16 -34.84
CA THR A 175 -10.90 13.72 -34.02
C THR A 175 -10.51 12.29 -34.32
N SER A 176 -9.21 11.98 -34.26
CA SER A 176 -8.70 10.62 -34.48
C SER A 176 -7.54 10.34 -33.53
N TRP A 177 -7.45 9.11 -33.03
CA TRP A 177 -6.30 8.65 -32.27
C TRP A 177 -5.24 8.14 -33.23
N LEU A 178 -4.06 8.76 -33.21
CA LEU A 178 -2.94 8.38 -34.07
C LEU A 178 -1.72 8.01 -33.23
N PRO A 179 -1.04 6.90 -33.54
CA PRO A 179 0.24 6.58 -32.95
C PRO A 179 1.26 7.71 -33.09
N ARG A 180 2.13 7.80 -32.09
CA ARG A 180 3.18 8.81 -31.98
C ARG A 180 4.07 8.97 -33.21
N ILE A 181 4.35 7.89 -33.94
CA ILE A 181 5.21 7.91 -35.14
C ILE A 181 4.53 8.62 -36.34
N GLN A 182 3.22 8.81 -36.29
CA GLN A 182 2.44 9.47 -37.35
C GLN A 182 2.27 10.97 -37.11
N VAL A 183 2.69 11.50 -35.96
CA VAL A 183 2.46 12.89 -35.56
C VAL A 183 3.80 13.58 -35.36
N HIS A 184 4.01 14.67 -36.09
CA HIS A 184 5.15 15.57 -35.95
C HIS A 184 4.67 16.92 -35.40
N PHE A 185 5.21 17.37 -34.27
CA PHE A 185 4.87 18.68 -33.72
C PHE A 185 5.64 19.79 -34.44
N GLN A 186 5.03 20.96 -34.66
CA GLN A 186 5.75 22.08 -35.31
C GLN A 186 7.01 22.53 -34.56
N ALA A 187 7.04 22.35 -33.24
CA ALA A 187 8.20 22.65 -32.39
C ALA A 187 9.22 21.49 -32.29
N GLU A 188 8.91 20.33 -32.85
CA GLU A 188 9.79 19.15 -32.89
C GLU A 188 10.81 19.27 -34.02
N ASP A 189 12.02 18.73 -33.82
CA ASP A 189 13.08 18.73 -34.82
C ASP A 189 12.69 17.83 -36.03
N PRO A 190 12.47 18.40 -37.23
CA PRO A 190 12.02 17.63 -38.39
C PRO A 190 13.07 16.64 -38.89
N PHE A 191 14.38 16.89 -38.68
CA PHE A 191 15.44 15.99 -39.12
C PHE A 191 15.50 14.73 -38.25
N LEU A 192 15.35 14.90 -36.92
CA LEU A 192 15.29 13.78 -35.99
C LEU A 192 14.02 12.95 -36.19
N PHE A 193 12.88 13.61 -36.42
CA PHE A 193 11.62 12.93 -36.71
C PHE A 193 11.72 12.05 -37.97
N VAL A 194 12.25 12.59 -39.06
CA VAL A 194 12.42 11.84 -40.32
C VAL A 194 13.38 10.67 -40.14
N LYS A 195 14.47 10.85 -39.40
CA LYS A 195 15.41 9.78 -39.08
C LYS A 195 14.75 8.67 -38.24
N ARG A 196 13.94 9.04 -37.25
CA ARG A 196 13.15 8.10 -36.43
C ARG A 196 12.20 7.27 -37.29
N VAL A 197 11.47 7.92 -38.20
CA VAL A 197 10.58 7.25 -39.16
C VAL A 197 11.36 6.29 -40.07
N LYS A 198 12.52 6.70 -40.59
CA LYS A 198 13.38 5.86 -41.42
C LYS A 198 13.89 4.63 -40.68
N VAL A 199 14.38 4.80 -39.45
CA VAL A 199 14.86 3.68 -38.61
C VAL A 199 13.72 2.71 -38.31
N ALA A 200 12.53 3.21 -37.99
CA ALA A 200 11.36 2.36 -37.77
C ALA A 200 10.97 1.58 -39.04
N GLN A 201 11.04 2.23 -40.21
CA GLN A 201 10.78 1.57 -41.50
C GLN A 201 11.80 0.47 -41.79
N ASP A 202 13.09 0.74 -41.58
CA ASP A 202 14.16 -0.24 -41.82
C ASP A 202 14.05 -1.42 -40.85
N ALA A 203 13.71 -1.14 -39.59
CA ALA A 203 13.43 -2.17 -38.60
C ALA A 203 12.20 -3.01 -38.97
N ARG A 204 11.12 -2.39 -39.47
CA ARG A 204 9.95 -3.10 -39.98
C ARG A 204 10.30 -3.99 -41.16
N ASN A 205 11.00 -3.46 -42.17
CA ASN A 205 11.43 -4.23 -43.34
C ASN A 205 12.30 -5.43 -42.93
N LYS A 206 13.26 -5.21 -42.03
CA LYS A 206 14.11 -6.27 -41.46
C LYS A 206 13.31 -7.33 -40.70
N ALA A 207 12.33 -6.91 -39.90
CA ALA A 207 11.46 -7.83 -39.15
C ALA A 207 10.55 -8.63 -40.08
N GLU A 208 9.97 -8.02 -41.12
CA GLU A 208 9.18 -8.71 -42.13
C GLU A 208 10.02 -9.73 -42.88
N ALA A 209 11.24 -9.36 -43.32
CA ALA A 209 12.18 -10.28 -43.94
C ALA A 209 12.54 -11.46 -43.01
N GLN A 210 12.81 -11.18 -41.73
CA GLN A 210 13.14 -12.20 -40.74
C GLN A 210 11.95 -13.13 -40.43
N LEU A 211 10.73 -12.61 -40.37
CA LEU A 211 9.53 -13.42 -40.19
C LEU A 211 9.28 -14.32 -41.40
N LYS A 212 9.38 -13.77 -42.61
CA LYS A 212 9.29 -14.54 -43.86
C LYS A 212 10.32 -15.67 -43.87
N TYR A 213 11.58 -15.35 -43.59
CA TYR A 213 12.67 -16.32 -43.48
C TYR A 213 12.38 -17.44 -42.48
N ASN A 214 11.92 -17.10 -41.27
CA ASN A 214 11.57 -18.09 -40.25
C ASN A 214 10.35 -18.93 -40.63
N CYS A 215 9.36 -18.35 -41.31
CA CYS A 215 8.21 -19.05 -41.86
C CYS A 215 8.64 -20.08 -42.91
N TYR A 216 9.57 -19.72 -43.81
CA TYR A 216 10.15 -20.67 -44.77
C TYR A 216 10.82 -21.85 -44.08
N ILE A 217 11.70 -21.60 -43.11
CA ILE A 217 12.39 -22.67 -42.37
C ILE A 217 11.41 -23.60 -41.66
N LYS A 218 10.32 -23.06 -41.12
CA LYS A 218 9.26 -23.85 -40.46
C LYS A 218 8.43 -24.65 -41.46
N ALA A 219 8.18 -24.12 -42.65
CA ALA A 219 7.40 -24.77 -43.69
C ALA A 219 8.22 -25.80 -44.50
N MET A 220 9.55 -25.77 -44.42
CA MET A 220 10.41 -26.75 -45.07
C MET A 220 10.12 -28.18 -44.57
N PRO A 221 9.91 -29.15 -45.48
CA PRO A 221 9.61 -30.53 -45.14
C PRO A 221 10.54 -31.15 -44.08
N VAL A 222 10.00 -32.12 -43.35
CA VAL A 222 10.64 -32.76 -42.19
C VAL A 222 11.00 -34.23 -42.48
N GLU A 223 10.54 -34.76 -43.60
CA GLU A 223 10.36 -36.20 -43.79
C GLU A 223 11.69 -36.96 -44.02
N ASP A 224 12.72 -36.33 -44.57
CA ASP A 224 14.04 -36.95 -44.85
C ASP A 224 15.14 -36.60 -43.83
N ARG A 225 14.78 -36.22 -42.59
CA ARG A 225 15.74 -35.65 -41.63
C ARG A 225 16.68 -36.67 -40.98
N THR A 226 17.95 -36.29 -40.85
CA THR A 226 18.84 -36.80 -39.81
C THR A 226 18.40 -36.20 -38.48
N TYR A 227 17.69 -36.95 -37.65
CA TYR A 227 17.45 -36.57 -36.26
C TYR A 227 18.74 -36.72 -35.44
N MET A 228 18.79 -36.10 -34.26
CA MET A 228 19.86 -36.41 -33.32
C MET A 228 19.88 -37.91 -33.07
N SER A 229 21.06 -38.52 -33.15
CA SER A 229 21.17 -39.95 -32.92
C SER A 229 20.75 -40.28 -31.48
N PRO A 230 20.20 -41.48 -31.22
CA PRO A 230 19.88 -41.91 -29.87
C PRO A 230 21.07 -41.78 -28.91
N GLU A 231 22.31 -41.98 -29.41
CA GLU A 231 23.53 -41.78 -28.64
C GLU A 231 23.79 -40.32 -28.24
N GLN A 232 23.49 -39.36 -29.12
CA GLN A 232 23.58 -37.94 -28.81
C GLN A 232 22.58 -37.54 -27.73
N LEU A 233 21.34 -38.03 -27.84
CA LEU A 233 20.29 -37.81 -26.83
C LEU A 233 20.68 -38.41 -25.47
N GLU A 234 21.26 -39.61 -25.44
CA GLU A 234 21.75 -40.23 -24.20
C GLU A 234 22.93 -39.45 -23.59
N ARG A 235 23.85 -38.93 -24.39
CA ARG A 235 24.92 -38.04 -23.88
C ARG A 235 24.35 -36.76 -23.26
N VAL A 236 23.32 -36.17 -23.86
CA VAL A 236 22.64 -34.98 -23.33
C VAL A 236 21.95 -35.32 -22.00
N LYS A 237 21.19 -36.42 -21.93
CA LYS A 237 20.58 -36.91 -20.68
C LYS A 237 21.63 -37.15 -19.59
N ALA A 238 22.74 -37.79 -19.92
CA ALA A 238 23.81 -38.08 -18.97
C ALA A 238 24.41 -36.80 -18.35
N LYS A 239 24.52 -35.72 -19.13
CA LYS A 239 24.96 -34.41 -18.61
C LYS A 239 23.91 -33.74 -17.73
N ILE A 240 22.62 -33.88 -18.04
CA ILE A 240 21.52 -33.32 -17.23
C ILE A 240 21.45 -33.98 -15.85
N TYR A 241 21.68 -35.29 -15.79
CA TYR A 241 21.68 -36.06 -14.53
C TYR A 241 23.00 -35.96 -13.75
N ASN A 242 23.83 -34.94 -13.93
CA ASN A 242 25.12 -34.86 -13.22
C ASN A 242 25.01 -34.52 -11.72
N THR A 243 23.85 -34.07 -11.24
CA THR A 243 23.60 -33.66 -9.84
C THR A 243 22.69 -34.64 -9.10
N LYS A 244 22.96 -34.87 -7.80
CA LYS A 244 22.18 -35.79 -6.95
C LYS A 244 20.68 -35.47 -6.94
N PHE A 245 20.33 -34.18 -6.85
CA PHE A 245 18.93 -33.71 -6.84
C PHE A 245 18.15 -34.15 -8.09
N MET A 246 18.75 -34.00 -9.28
CA MET A 246 18.11 -34.36 -10.55
C MET A 246 17.98 -35.88 -10.71
N LYS A 247 18.95 -36.66 -10.20
CA LYS A 247 18.90 -38.14 -10.19
C LYS A 247 17.78 -38.68 -9.29
N GLU A 248 17.58 -38.08 -8.12
CA GLU A 248 16.60 -38.54 -7.13
C GLU A 248 15.15 -38.21 -7.52
N LYS A 249 14.93 -37.05 -8.15
CA LYS A 249 13.58 -36.57 -8.50
C LYS A 249 12.98 -37.19 -9.76
N LYS A 250 13.75 -37.95 -10.55
CA LYS A 250 13.34 -38.57 -11.84
C LYS A 250 12.44 -37.64 -12.69
N ILE A 251 12.93 -36.43 -12.95
CA ILE A 251 12.18 -35.44 -13.74
C ILE A 251 11.89 -36.02 -15.13
N GLU A 252 10.64 -35.92 -15.57
CA GLU A 252 10.24 -36.40 -16.89
C GLU A 252 10.83 -35.48 -17.98
N LEU A 253 11.78 -36.00 -18.75
CA LEU A 253 12.50 -35.24 -19.79
C LEU A 253 11.90 -35.42 -21.20
N THR A 254 10.83 -36.19 -21.35
CA THR A 254 10.24 -36.58 -22.64
C THR A 254 9.85 -35.36 -23.47
N ALA A 255 9.06 -34.43 -22.90
CA ALA A 255 8.62 -33.21 -23.56
C ALA A 255 9.80 -32.28 -23.96
N LEU A 256 10.81 -32.17 -23.10
CA LEU A 256 12.00 -31.37 -23.38
C LEU A 256 12.83 -31.99 -24.50
N LEU A 257 12.97 -33.32 -24.54
CA LEU A 257 13.71 -33.99 -25.61
C LEU A 257 12.99 -33.90 -26.96
N THR A 258 11.66 -33.91 -26.96
CA THR A 258 10.87 -33.64 -28.18
C THR A 258 11.05 -32.20 -28.67
N GLU A 259 11.13 -31.23 -27.76
CA GLU A 259 11.42 -29.83 -28.11
C GLU A 259 12.83 -29.69 -28.71
N VAL A 260 13.86 -30.27 -28.07
CA VAL A 260 15.24 -30.23 -28.56
C VAL A 260 15.36 -30.91 -29.93
N ASN A 261 14.67 -32.04 -30.16
CA ASN A 261 14.65 -32.68 -31.49
C ASN A 261 13.97 -31.81 -32.55
N THR A 262 12.89 -31.12 -32.17
CA THR A 262 12.17 -30.20 -33.06
C THR A 262 13.07 -29.02 -33.44
N ASP A 263 13.80 -28.46 -32.47
CA ASP A 263 14.72 -27.35 -32.68
C ASP A 263 15.96 -27.76 -33.47
N TYR A 264 16.52 -28.95 -33.22
CA TYR A 264 17.58 -29.51 -34.05
C TYR A 264 17.16 -29.58 -35.52
N GLY A 265 15.94 -30.05 -35.79
CA GLY A 265 15.36 -30.08 -37.13
C GLY A 265 15.22 -28.68 -37.76
N LYS A 266 14.76 -27.68 -37.00
CA LYS A 266 14.69 -26.28 -37.47
C LYS A 266 16.08 -25.74 -37.80
N VAL A 267 17.10 -26.05 -37.00
CA VAL A 267 18.49 -25.61 -37.23
C VAL A 267 19.06 -26.28 -38.48
N MET A 268 18.78 -27.56 -38.71
CA MET A 268 19.24 -28.25 -39.93
C MET A 268 18.58 -27.67 -41.18
N ASN A 269 17.26 -27.39 -41.13
CA ASN A 269 16.56 -26.66 -42.18
C ASN A 269 17.18 -25.28 -42.42
N LYS A 270 17.47 -24.55 -41.34
CA LYS A 270 18.14 -23.24 -41.40
C LYS A 270 19.47 -23.33 -42.15
N LEU A 271 20.35 -24.25 -41.75
CA LEU A 271 21.67 -24.42 -42.38
C LEU A 271 21.56 -24.78 -43.87
N THR A 272 20.64 -25.67 -44.21
CA THR A 272 20.40 -26.08 -45.60
C THR A 272 19.87 -24.92 -46.43
N PHE A 273 18.94 -24.14 -45.86
CA PHE A 273 18.37 -22.95 -46.50
C PHE A 273 19.42 -21.85 -46.69
N ASP A 274 20.23 -21.57 -45.67
CA ASP A 274 21.34 -20.61 -45.71
C ASP A 274 22.38 -20.99 -46.78
N ASP A 275 22.72 -22.27 -46.91
CA ASP A 275 23.65 -22.76 -47.93
C ASP A 275 23.07 -22.61 -49.34
N THR A 276 21.77 -22.87 -49.50
CA THR A 276 21.05 -22.69 -50.76
C THR A 276 21.00 -21.22 -51.18
N LEU A 277 20.76 -20.31 -50.23
CA LEU A 277 20.77 -18.86 -50.46
C LEU A 277 22.16 -18.35 -50.85
N LYS A 278 23.23 -18.89 -50.26
CA LYS A 278 24.62 -18.49 -50.55
C LYS A 278 25.14 -19.00 -51.90
N CYS A 279 24.70 -20.19 -52.33
CA CYS A 279 25.23 -20.83 -53.54
C CYS A 279 24.54 -20.41 -54.85
N LYS A 280 23.38 -19.73 -54.80
CA LYS A 280 22.65 -19.26 -56.01
C LYS A 280 22.62 -17.73 -56.11
N PRO A 281 23.35 -17.09 -57.05
CA PRO A 281 23.40 -15.63 -57.19
C PRO A 281 22.25 -15.02 -58.02
N SER A 282 21.30 -15.80 -58.55
CA SER A 282 20.17 -15.26 -59.31
C SER A 282 19.00 -16.24 -59.32
N SER A 283 17.94 -15.90 -58.58
CA SER A 283 16.52 -16.06 -58.94
C SER A 283 15.66 -15.89 -57.69
N SER A 284 15.34 -14.65 -57.35
CA SER A 284 14.18 -14.30 -56.51
C SER A 284 12.88 -14.94 -57.05
N ASP A 285 12.85 -15.31 -58.33
CA ASP A 285 11.68 -15.85 -59.04
C ASP A 285 11.29 -17.31 -58.71
N GLU A 286 12.15 -18.12 -58.07
CA GLU A 286 11.78 -19.50 -57.66
C GLU A 286 11.15 -19.58 -56.27
N PHE A 287 11.31 -18.54 -55.45
CA PHE A 287 10.69 -18.47 -54.15
C PHE A 287 9.32 -17.79 -54.28
N ILE A 288 8.29 -18.38 -53.67
CA ILE A 288 6.92 -17.83 -53.65
C ILE A 288 6.85 -16.38 -53.10
N VAL A 289 7.91 -15.92 -52.43
CA VAL A 289 8.01 -14.60 -51.79
C VAL A 289 9.37 -13.99 -52.10
N ASP A 290 9.38 -12.75 -52.61
CA ASP A 290 10.58 -11.92 -52.73
C ASP A 290 11.27 -11.81 -51.36
N MET A 291 12.46 -12.39 -51.27
CA MET A 291 13.41 -12.14 -50.19
C MET A 291 14.55 -11.32 -50.77
N GLU A 292 14.76 -10.13 -50.22
CA GLU A 292 15.95 -9.34 -50.54
C GLU A 292 17.20 -10.16 -50.21
N VAL A 293 18.14 -10.19 -51.15
CA VAL A 293 19.31 -11.09 -51.17
C VAL A 293 20.28 -10.85 -49.99
N GLU A 294 20.13 -9.74 -49.25
CA GLU A 294 20.92 -9.42 -48.05
C GLU A 294 20.37 -10.08 -46.76
N PHE A 295 19.90 -11.32 -46.84
CA PHE A 295 19.45 -12.11 -45.68
C PHE A 295 20.13 -13.49 -45.67
N PRO A 296 20.63 -14.00 -44.52
CA PRO A 296 20.58 -13.41 -43.18
C PRO A 296 21.52 -12.21 -43.05
N PRO A 297 21.16 -11.18 -42.25
CA PRO A 297 22.13 -10.18 -41.85
C PRO A 297 23.27 -10.95 -41.20
N ASP A 298 24.48 -10.84 -41.75
CA ASP A 298 25.66 -11.28 -41.04
C ASP A 298 25.68 -10.49 -39.74
N GLU A 299 25.20 -11.10 -38.65
CA GLU A 299 25.51 -10.61 -37.32
C GLU A 299 27.02 -10.49 -37.31
N THR A 300 27.52 -9.28 -37.09
CA THR A 300 28.96 -9.04 -36.94
C THR A 300 29.41 -9.89 -35.76
N LYS A 301 29.82 -11.13 -36.05
CA LYS A 301 30.31 -12.04 -35.03
C LYS A 301 31.49 -11.33 -34.42
N SER A 302 31.42 -11.08 -33.11
CA SER A 302 32.54 -10.49 -32.39
C SER A 302 33.81 -11.24 -32.80
N PRO A 303 34.89 -10.53 -33.18
CA PRO A 303 36.11 -11.18 -33.63
C PRO A 303 36.51 -12.22 -32.60
N ILE A 304 36.84 -13.42 -33.07
CA ILE A 304 37.20 -14.54 -32.19
C ILE A 304 38.31 -14.03 -31.27
N PRO A 305 38.11 -14.01 -29.95
CA PRO A 305 39.14 -13.54 -29.02
C PRO A 305 40.44 -14.31 -29.27
N ARG A 306 41.55 -13.58 -29.42
CA ARG A 306 42.87 -14.17 -29.73
C ARG A 306 43.31 -15.20 -28.68
N LEU A 307 42.80 -15.06 -27.46
CA LEU A 307 42.94 -16.00 -26.34
C LEU A 307 41.52 -16.41 -25.93
N GLY A 308 41.27 -17.72 -25.74
CA GLY A 308 40.01 -18.24 -25.20
C GLY A 308 39.81 -17.95 -23.70
N THR A 309 40.68 -17.13 -23.11
CA THR A 309 40.72 -16.74 -21.71
C THR A 309 40.73 -15.21 -21.61
N VAL A 310 40.03 -14.68 -20.61
CA VAL A 310 40.09 -13.25 -20.26
C VAL A 310 41.52 -12.90 -19.86
N GLU A 311 42.05 -11.78 -20.34
CA GLU A 311 43.34 -11.26 -19.87
C GLU A 311 43.23 -10.91 -18.39
N VAL A 312 43.93 -11.69 -17.55
CA VAL A 312 44.02 -11.41 -16.11
C VAL A 312 45.18 -10.42 -15.93
N PRO A 313 44.97 -9.27 -15.26
CA PRO A 313 46.04 -8.33 -14.95
C PRO A 313 47.19 -9.03 -14.22
N GLN A 314 48.45 -8.63 -14.48
CA GLN A 314 49.58 -9.14 -13.72
C GLN A 314 49.55 -8.58 -12.30
N TYR A 315 49.14 -9.41 -11.34
CA TYR A 315 49.24 -9.16 -9.91
C TYR A 315 49.89 -10.36 -9.23
N ASP A 316 50.58 -10.12 -8.11
CA ASP A 316 51.16 -11.19 -7.31
C ASP A 316 50.02 -11.94 -6.59
N TYR A 317 49.56 -13.01 -7.24
CA TYR A 317 48.49 -13.85 -6.72
C TYR A 317 48.88 -14.49 -5.39
N GLU A 318 50.14 -14.85 -5.17
CA GLU A 318 50.57 -15.54 -3.96
C GLU A 318 50.53 -14.58 -2.76
N GLU A 319 50.97 -13.34 -2.94
CA GLU A 319 50.91 -12.30 -1.92
C GLU A 319 49.45 -11.94 -1.59
N LEU A 320 48.62 -11.65 -2.60
CA LEU A 320 47.21 -11.30 -2.41
C LEU A 320 46.39 -12.46 -1.85
N ALA A 321 46.64 -13.69 -2.28
CA ALA A 321 45.98 -14.87 -1.72
C ALA A 321 46.38 -15.06 -0.26
N SER A 322 47.65 -14.88 0.08
CA SER A 322 48.13 -15.00 1.47
C SER A 322 47.52 -13.94 2.37
N GLU A 323 47.44 -12.69 1.91
CA GLU A 323 46.77 -11.60 2.61
C GLU A 323 45.28 -11.89 2.79
N PHE A 324 44.60 -12.33 1.73
CA PHE A 324 43.19 -12.71 1.77
C PHE A 324 42.95 -13.87 2.76
N TYR A 325 43.76 -14.92 2.73
CA TYR A 325 43.66 -16.02 3.69
C TYR A 325 43.95 -15.58 5.12
N PHE A 326 44.86 -14.63 5.34
CA PHE A 326 45.13 -14.08 6.67
C PHE A 326 43.94 -13.26 7.20
N MET A 327 43.35 -12.42 6.35
CA MET A 327 42.24 -11.55 6.71
C MET A 327 40.91 -12.31 6.85
N SER A 328 40.66 -13.25 5.95
CA SER A 328 39.43 -14.04 5.90
C SER A 328 39.34 -15.04 7.06
N CYS A 329 38.12 -15.19 7.59
CA CYS A 329 37.75 -16.26 8.51
C CYS A 329 37.19 -17.51 7.80
N LEU A 330 36.88 -17.43 6.50
CA LEU A 330 36.28 -18.51 5.71
C LEU A 330 37.34 -19.46 5.12
N THR A 331 38.35 -19.82 5.91
CA THR A 331 39.51 -20.58 5.43
C THR A 331 39.38 -22.08 5.62
N ARG A 332 38.37 -22.53 6.38
CA ARG A 332 38.20 -23.91 6.82
C ARG A 332 36.81 -24.44 6.44
N PRO A 333 36.70 -25.70 5.99
CA PRO A 333 35.41 -26.28 5.60
C PRO A 333 34.41 -26.30 6.76
N GLU A 334 34.88 -26.46 8.00
CA GLU A 334 34.04 -26.43 9.21
C GLU A 334 33.36 -25.07 9.39
N VAL A 335 34.08 -23.98 9.13
CA VAL A 335 33.55 -22.61 9.20
C VAL A 335 32.47 -22.40 8.13
N ILE A 336 32.71 -22.88 6.92
CA ILE A 336 31.76 -22.74 5.80
C ILE A 336 30.46 -23.51 6.11
N VAL A 337 30.56 -24.77 6.54
CA VAL A 337 29.39 -25.59 6.91
C VAL A 337 28.62 -24.96 8.06
N ALA A 338 29.31 -24.46 9.09
CA ALA A 338 28.68 -23.75 10.20
C ALA A 338 27.96 -22.48 9.73
N THR A 339 28.58 -21.69 8.86
CA THR A 339 28.03 -20.45 8.32
C THR A 339 26.76 -20.71 7.51
N VAL A 340 26.77 -21.72 6.62
CA VAL A 340 25.61 -22.08 5.80
C VAL A 340 24.43 -22.50 6.67
N LYS A 341 24.66 -23.37 7.67
CA LYS A 341 23.62 -23.81 8.60
C LYS A 341 23.09 -22.65 9.44
N LEU A 342 23.97 -21.82 9.98
CA LEU A 342 23.60 -20.66 10.78
C LEU A 342 22.76 -19.67 9.98
N ARG A 343 23.18 -19.37 8.75
CA ARG A 343 22.44 -18.46 7.87
C ARG A 343 21.08 -19.02 7.45
N SER A 344 20.99 -20.32 7.20
CA SER A 344 19.72 -21.01 6.95
C SER A 344 18.73 -20.82 8.11
N GLU A 345 19.18 -20.97 9.36
CA GLU A 345 18.32 -20.73 10.53
C GLU A 345 17.98 -19.25 10.72
N CYS A 346 18.94 -18.33 10.50
CA CYS A 346 18.69 -16.89 10.59
C CYS A 346 17.69 -16.39 9.52
N ASN A 347 17.73 -16.94 8.31
CA ASN A 347 16.80 -16.58 7.22
C ASN A 347 15.35 -17.02 7.48
N LYS A 348 15.10 -17.88 8.47
CA LYS A 348 13.73 -18.25 8.89
C LYS A 348 13.13 -17.21 9.83
N ILE A 349 13.97 -16.45 10.54
CA ILE A 349 13.53 -15.52 11.58
C ILE A 349 12.63 -14.40 11.05
N PRO A 350 12.91 -13.73 9.91
CA PRO A 350 12.02 -12.67 9.40
C PRO A 350 10.58 -13.12 9.14
N LYS A 351 10.38 -14.41 8.84
CA LYS A 351 9.05 -15.00 8.57
C LYS A 351 8.19 -15.15 9.82
N MET A 352 8.78 -15.05 11.02
CA MET A 352 8.01 -15.02 12.26
C MET A 352 7.20 -13.72 12.36
N THR A 353 6.33 -13.65 13.36
CA THR A 353 5.46 -12.50 13.63
C THR A 353 5.64 -12.06 15.08
N LEU A 354 6.00 -10.80 15.29
CA LEU A 354 6.04 -10.19 16.64
C LEU A 354 4.68 -9.61 17.05
N LEU A 355 3.88 -9.21 16.07
CA LEU A 355 2.55 -8.65 16.23
C LEU A 355 1.57 -9.46 15.38
N SER A 356 0.35 -9.63 15.86
CA SER A 356 -0.69 -10.38 15.16
C SER A 356 -1.38 -9.50 14.13
N SER A 357 -1.52 -10.02 12.91
CA SER A 357 -2.33 -9.40 11.85
C SER A 357 -3.56 -10.24 11.50
N HIS A 358 -3.80 -11.32 12.24
CA HIS A 358 -4.88 -12.26 11.97
C HIS A 358 -5.91 -12.23 13.10
N TYR A 359 -7.17 -12.06 12.73
CA TYR A 359 -8.28 -12.04 13.66
C TYR A 359 -9.53 -12.61 13.00
N ILE A 360 -10.39 -13.24 13.81
CA ILE A 360 -11.60 -13.95 13.36
C ILE A 360 -12.87 -13.23 13.84
N LYS A 361 -12.78 -12.43 14.90
CA LYS A 361 -13.88 -11.68 15.51
C LYS A 361 -13.42 -10.30 15.96
N SER A 362 -14.35 -9.35 16.05
CA SER A 362 -14.14 -8.06 16.71
C SER A 362 -13.80 -8.30 18.18
N MET A 363 -12.81 -7.57 18.70
CA MET A 363 -12.29 -7.76 20.07
C MET A 363 -12.29 -6.45 20.86
N ARG A 364 -12.33 -6.55 22.19
CA ARG A 364 -12.19 -5.37 23.06
C ARG A 364 -10.74 -4.87 23.05
N LEU A 365 -10.51 -3.62 23.44
CA LEU A 365 -9.17 -3.04 23.44
C LEU A 365 -8.20 -3.80 24.37
N ASP A 366 -8.66 -4.24 25.54
CA ASP A 366 -7.84 -5.01 26.48
C ASP A 366 -7.49 -6.41 25.95
N GLU A 367 -8.44 -7.05 25.25
CA GLU A 367 -8.21 -8.34 24.59
C GLU A 367 -7.17 -8.21 23.47
N PHE A 368 -7.24 -7.10 22.73
CA PHE A 368 -6.25 -6.77 21.71
C PHE A 368 -4.85 -6.54 22.31
N GLU A 369 -4.73 -5.72 23.36
CA GLU A 369 -3.45 -5.47 24.05
C GLU A 369 -2.84 -6.78 24.57
N SER A 370 -3.66 -7.63 25.19
CA SER A 370 -3.22 -8.93 25.70
C SER A 370 -2.75 -9.87 24.59
N MET A 371 -3.48 -9.94 23.46
CA MET A 371 -3.11 -10.77 22.31
C MET A 371 -1.77 -10.32 21.70
N GLU A 372 -1.59 -9.02 21.49
CA GLU A 372 -0.34 -8.49 20.91
C GLU A 372 0.85 -8.71 21.86
N THR A 373 0.66 -8.46 23.16
CA THR A 373 1.68 -8.68 24.18
C THR A 373 2.09 -10.15 24.25
N GLN A 374 1.12 -11.06 24.27
CA GLN A 374 1.37 -12.50 24.30
C GLN A 374 2.11 -12.99 23.04
N THR A 375 1.76 -12.46 21.86
CA THR A 375 2.44 -12.79 20.60
C THR A 375 3.91 -12.38 20.63
N ALA A 376 4.19 -11.15 21.10
CA ALA A 376 5.55 -10.64 21.23
C ALA A 376 6.37 -11.43 22.28
N GLU A 377 5.76 -11.81 23.40
CA GLU A 377 6.41 -12.63 24.44
C GLU A 377 6.74 -14.04 23.95
N GLN A 378 5.83 -14.68 23.22
CA GLN A 378 6.06 -16.00 22.61
C GLN A 378 7.21 -15.96 21.59
N ALA A 379 7.25 -14.91 20.76
CA ALA A 379 8.35 -14.71 19.84
C ALA A 379 9.68 -14.50 20.58
N LEU A 380 9.68 -13.70 21.66
CA LEU A 380 10.86 -13.49 22.48
C LEU A 380 11.35 -14.79 23.15
N LEU A 381 10.44 -15.60 23.67
CA LEU A 381 10.74 -16.90 24.27
C LEU A 381 11.41 -17.83 23.25
N HIS A 382 10.85 -17.92 22.04
CA HIS A 382 11.43 -18.69 20.96
C HIS A 382 12.85 -18.22 20.60
N LEU A 383 13.05 -16.90 20.48
CA LEU A 383 14.35 -16.31 20.16
C LEU A 383 15.38 -16.59 21.26
N LYS A 384 15.02 -16.42 22.53
CA LYS A 384 15.93 -16.62 23.68
C LYS A 384 16.25 -18.08 23.96
N GLU A 385 15.26 -18.96 23.94
CA GLU A 385 15.43 -20.33 24.41
C GLU A 385 15.70 -21.31 23.28
N SER A 386 14.96 -21.22 22.18
CA SER A 386 15.06 -22.17 21.06
C SER A 386 16.15 -21.76 20.07
N TRP A 387 16.06 -20.55 19.54
CA TRP A 387 16.95 -20.09 18.46
C TRP A 387 18.40 -19.94 18.92
N LEU A 388 18.66 -19.26 20.04
CA LEU A 388 20.02 -19.15 20.59
C LEU A 388 20.64 -20.53 20.90
N THR A 389 19.86 -21.44 21.49
CA THR A 389 20.32 -22.80 21.78
C THR A 389 20.66 -23.55 20.50
N LEU A 390 19.84 -23.42 19.46
CA LEU A 390 20.08 -24.03 18.15
C LEU A 390 21.38 -23.50 17.53
N LEU A 391 21.57 -22.18 17.50
CA LEU A 391 22.79 -21.56 16.94
C LEU A 391 24.04 -21.96 17.72
N ARG A 392 23.96 -21.99 19.06
CA ARG A 392 25.04 -22.50 19.92
C ARG A 392 25.41 -23.93 19.56
N ASN A 393 24.42 -24.80 19.39
CA ASN A 393 24.64 -26.21 19.08
C ASN A 393 25.24 -26.39 17.68
N ILE A 394 24.81 -25.62 16.67
CA ILE A 394 25.39 -25.63 15.32
C ILE A 394 26.88 -25.31 15.37
N ILE A 395 27.27 -24.25 16.10
CA ILE A 395 28.68 -23.86 16.22
C ILE A 395 29.47 -24.92 16.98
N ARG A 396 29.00 -25.36 18.17
CA ARG A 396 29.70 -26.40 18.95
C ARG A 396 29.92 -27.70 18.18
N THR A 397 28.93 -28.13 17.41
CA THR A 397 29.00 -29.36 16.63
C THR A 397 29.96 -29.21 15.46
N SER A 398 29.90 -28.08 14.75
CA SER A 398 30.74 -27.86 13.55
C SER A 398 32.21 -27.69 13.88
N PHE A 399 32.53 -27.13 15.05
CA PHE A 399 33.89 -26.91 15.53
C PHE A 399 34.37 -27.98 16.53
N LYS A 400 33.62 -29.07 16.74
CA LYS A 400 33.99 -30.14 17.68
C LYS A 400 35.33 -30.78 17.33
N ASP A 401 35.57 -31.00 16.05
CA ASP A 401 36.78 -31.63 15.51
C ASP A 401 37.83 -30.58 15.07
N ALA A 402 37.51 -29.30 15.22
CA ALA A 402 38.48 -28.22 15.05
C ALA A 402 39.40 -28.19 16.28
N GLY A 403 40.52 -28.92 16.19
CA GLY A 403 41.55 -28.97 17.25
C GLY A 403 42.27 -27.63 17.52
N LYS A 404 43.50 -27.70 18.05
CA LYS A 404 44.31 -26.52 18.39
C LYS A 404 44.63 -25.67 17.15
N GLY A 405 44.41 -24.36 17.21
CA GLY A 405 44.68 -23.41 16.13
C GLY A 405 43.87 -22.12 16.25
N TRP A 406 43.78 -21.34 15.17
CA TRP A 406 43.10 -20.04 15.12
C TRP A 406 41.57 -20.08 15.39
N PHE A 407 40.96 -21.28 15.44
CA PHE A 407 39.52 -21.53 15.68
C PHE A 407 39.30 -22.39 16.95
N ASN A 408 40.01 -22.07 18.03
CA ASN A 408 39.92 -22.82 19.28
C ASN A 408 38.78 -22.29 20.18
N ILE A 409 37.75 -23.11 20.42
CA ILE A 409 36.64 -22.78 21.34
C ILE A 409 37.06 -22.86 22.82
N LYS A 410 38.08 -23.66 23.13
CA LYS A 410 38.57 -23.89 24.50
C LYS A 410 39.65 -22.90 24.93
N GLU A 411 39.90 -21.85 24.13
CA GLU A 411 40.94 -20.86 24.41
C GLU A 411 40.66 -20.15 25.73
N ALA A 412 41.66 -20.09 26.61
CA ALA A 412 41.55 -19.49 27.95
C ALA A 412 42.22 -18.10 28.02
N SER A 413 43.15 -17.78 27.11
CA SER A 413 43.77 -16.46 27.06
C SER A 413 42.89 -15.47 26.27
N LEU A 414 42.52 -14.37 26.91
CA LEU A 414 41.71 -13.32 26.30
C LEU A 414 42.44 -12.62 25.14
N GLU A 415 43.75 -12.42 25.27
CA GLU A 415 44.58 -11.80 24.23
C GLU A 415 44.70 -12.71 23.00
N ALA A 416 44.94 -14.00 23.22
CA ALA A 416 44.97 -14.99 22.15
C ALA A 416 43.61 -15.10 21.45
N TYR A 417 42.51 -15.05 22.21
CA TYR A 417 41.17 -15.05 21.65
C TYR A 417 40.89 -13.79 20.82
N ARG A 418 41.21 -12.59 21.31
CA ARG A 418 40.98 -11.33 20.59
C ARG A 418 41.75 -11.26 19.27
N ALA A 419 42.96 -11.82 19.22
CA ALA A 419 43.76 -11.91 18.00
C ALA A 419 43.35 -13.07 17.07
N SER A 420 42.47 -13.98 17.52
CA SER A 420 42.10 -15.19 16.80
C SER A 420 41.11 -14.95 15.65
N LYS A 421 41.10 -15.87 14.68
CA LYS A 421 40.05 -15.90 13.64
C LYS A 421 38.69 -16.31 14.19
N MET A 422 38.66 -17.00 15.34
CA MET A 422 37.41 -17.31 16.07
C MET A 422 36.67 -16.03 16.47
N LYS A 423 37.36 -15.01 16.99
CA LYS A 423 36.73 -13.74 17.35
C LYS A 423 36.13 -13.04 16.12
N ARG A 424 36.84 -13.03 14.99
CA ARG A 424 36.33 -12.48 13.73
C ARG A 424 35.09 -13.24 13.25
N TYR A 425 35.12 -14.57 13.32
CA TYR A 425 33.99 -15.42 12.96
C TYR A 425 32.76 -15.18 13.86
N LEU A 426 32.93 -15.14 15.18
CA LEU A 426 31.83 -14.87 16.11
C LEU A 426 31.28 -13.45 15.98
N THR A 427 32.13 -12.49 15.58
CA THR A 427 31.70 -11.13 15.21
C THR A 427 30.84 -11.15 13.93
N MET A 428 31.23 -11.92 12.92
CA MET A 428 30.42 -12.11 11.71
C MET A 428 29.09 -12.79 12.03
N VAL A 429 29.09 -13.83 12.87
CA VAL A 429 27.86 -14.49 13.34
C VAL A 429 26.95 -13.51 14.06
N ARG A 430 27.50 -12.65 14.93
CA ARG A 430 26.73 -11.59 15.58
C ARG A 430 26.05 -10.69 14.56
N TYR A 431 26.76 -10.21 13.54
CA TYR A 431 26.15 -9.37 12.51
C TYR A 431 25.05 -10.09 11.72
N ILE A 432 25.22 -11.37 11.41
CA ILE A 432 24.16 -12.17 10.74
C ILE A 432 22.91 -12.27 11.63
N MET A 433 23.09 -12.44 12.95
CA MET A 433 21.98 -12.48 13.89
C MET A 433 21.29 -11.12 14.04
N GLU A 434 22.06 -10.04 14.16
CA GLU A 434 21.55 -8.66 14.25
C GLU A 434 20.77 -8.28 12.98
N ASP A 435 21.27 -8.66 11.80
CA ASP A 435 20.61 -8.46 10.50
C ASP A 435 19.27 -9.21 10.43
N ALA A 436 19.23 -10.48 10.87
CA ALA A 436 17.98 -11.25 10.90
C ALA A 436 16.93 -10.66 11.85
N LEU A 437 17.34 -10.16 13.02
CA LEU A 437 16.44 -9.47 13.95
C LEU A 437 15.96 -8.12 13.40
N ARG A 438 16.83 -7.40 12.67
CA ARG A 438 16.47 -6.15 12.00
C ARG A 438 15.39 -6.38 10.95
N TYR A 439 15.55 -7.37 10.08
CA TYR A 439 14.53 -7.73 9.09
C TYR A 439 13.22 -8.21 9.74
N LEU A 440 13.28 -9.00 10.82
CA LEU A 440 12.07 -9.40 11.57
C LEU A 440 11.27 -8.19 12.07
N VAL A 441 11.94 -7.21 12.68
CA VAL A 441 11.29 -5.99 13.17
C VAL A 441 10.71 -5.21 11.99
N GLN A 442 11.50 -4.94 10.96
CA GLN A 442 11.07 -4.16 9.81
C GLN A 442 9.86 -4.79 9.11
N GLU A 443 9.94 -6.07 8.73
CA GLU A 443 8.85 -6.76 8.05
C GLU A 443 7.60 -6.88 8.94
N THR A 444 7.76 -7.02 10.26
CA THR A 444 6.60 -7.06 11.16
C THR A 444 5.93 -5.69 11.27
N LEU A 445 6.71 -4.63 11.46
CA LEU A 445 6.18 -3.27 11.56
C LEU A 445 5.51 -2.81 10.26
N GLU A 446 6.10 -3.11 9.10
CA GLU A 446 5.51 -2.81 7.79
C GLU A 446 4.19 -3.57 7.60
N ARG A 447 4.18 -4.89 7.84
CA ARG A 447 2.95 -5.71 7.75
C ARG A 447 1.86 -5.22 8.68
N TYR A 448 2.21 -4.88 9.92
CA TYR A 448 1.28 -4.38 10.93
C TYR A 448 0.74 -2.99 10.58
N THR A 449 1.59 -2.11 10.05
CA THR A 449 1.18 -0.78 9.59
C THR A 449 0.18 -0.88 8.44
N VAL A 450 0.48 -1.68 7.41
CA VAL A 450 -0.42 -1.91 6.28
C VAL A 450 -1.74 -2.54 6.74
N PHE A 451 -1.67 -3.48 7.70
CA PHE A 451 -2.85 -4.09 8.30
C PHE A 451 -3.76 -3.05 8.96
N LEU A 452 -3.21 -2.17 9.81
CA LEU A 452 -3.98 -1.13 10.50
C LEU A 452 -4.45 -0.01 9.57
N GLU A 453 -3.66 0.38 8.58
CA GLU A 453 -4.09 1.32 7.54
C GLU A 453 -5.25 0.75 6.73
N LYS A 454 -5.22 -0.56 6.43
CA LYS A 454 -6.35 -1.22 5.79
C LYS A 454 -7.58 -1.18 6.69
N GLN A 455 -7.50 -1.64 7.94
CA GLN A 455 -8.67 -1.75 8.81
C GLN A 455 -9.21 -0.40 9.35
N CYS A 456 -8.33 0.54 9.66
CA CYS A 456 -8.68 1.81 10.33
C CYS A 456 -8.57 3.03 9.42
N GLY A 457 -7.62 3.03 8.48
CA GLY A 457 -7.30 4.20 7.64
C GLY A 457 -8.04 4.26 6.31
N SER A 458 -8.30 3.11 5.67
CA SER A 458 -8.87 3.03 4.32
C SER A 458 -10.38 3.27 4.24
N PRO A 459 -11.22 2.86 5.21
CA PRO A 459 -12.66 3.09 5.14
C PRO A 459 -13.00 4.57 5.04
N ILE A 460 -13.86 4.91 4.09
CA ILE A 460 -14.58 6.19 4.09
C ILE A 460 -15.91 5.88 4.75
N VAL A 461 -16.15 6.49 5.91
CA VAL A 461 -17.36 6.28 6.72
C VAL A 461 -18.08 7.61 6.83
N GLU A 462 -19.34 7.62 6.42
CA GLU A 462 -20.26 8.74 6.56
C GLU A 462 -21.39 8.33 7.50
N ILE A 463 -21.55 9.09 8.58
CA ILE A 463 -22.53 8.82 9.63
C ILE A 463 -23.74 9.71 9.39
N ILE A 464 -24.84 9.10 8.95
CA ILE A 464 -26.08 9.80 8.63
C ILE A 464 -26.93 9.91 9.90
N ASP A 465 -27.31 8.76 10.46
CA ASP A 465 -28.08 8.64 11.71
C ASP A 465 -27.59 7.45 12.56
N THR A 466 -28.29 7.15 13.67
CA THR A 466 -27.93 6.05 14.57
C THR A 466 -28.17 4.65 14.00
N ASP A 467 -29.08 4.49 13.04
CA ASP A 467 -29.36 3.24 12.33
C ASP A 467 -28.72 3.16 10.94
N GLU A 468 -28.43 4.31 10.32
CA GLU A 468 -27.89 4.40 8.97
C GLU A 468 -26.45 4.95 8.94
N VAL A 469 -25.49 4.07 8.64
CA VAL A 469 -24.09 4.42 8.44
C VAL A 469 -23.61 3.87 7.11
N ASN A 470 -23.20 4.78 6.21
CA ASN A 470 -22.64 4.42 4.92
C ASN A 470 -21.13 4.28 5.05
N TYR A 471 -20.60 3.15 4.59
CA TYR A 471 -19.16 2.97 4.52
C TYR A 471 -18.75 2.32 3.21
N THR A 472 -17.78 2.93 2.56
CA THR A 472 -17.18 2.43 1.32
C THR A 472 -15.72 2.11 1.56
N TRP A 473 -15.34 0.90 1.16
CA TRP A 473 -13.94 0.52 1.08
C TRP A 473 -13.42 0.93 -0.30
N PRO A 474 -12.30 1.66 -0.40
CA PRO A 474 -11.66 1.92 -1.68
C PRO A 474 -11.43 0.58 -2.39
N GLN A 475 -11.86 0.47 -3.65
CA GLN A 475 -11.79 -0.77 -4.43
C GLN A 475 -10.38 -1.37 -4.35
N GLN A 476 -10.28 -2.58 -3.77
CA GLN A 476 -9.11 -3.46 -3.91
C GLN A 476 -9.59 -4.84 -4.36
N ASP A 477 -8.72 -5.50 -5.12
CA ASP A 477 -8.87 -6.76 -5.85
C ASP A 477 -9.91 -7.75 -5.33
N PHE A 478 -10.65 -8.31 -6.28
CA PHE A 478 -11.75 -9.27 -6.14
C PHE A 478 -11.47 -10.48 -5.21
N SER A 479 -10.21 -10.77 -4.83
CA SER A 479 -9.86 -11.91 -3.96
C SER A 479 -10.15 -11.68 -2.47
N SER A 480 -10.54 -10.47 -2.04
CA SER A 480 -10.73 -10.11 -0.62
C SER A 480 -12.20 -10.01 -0.17
N MET A 481 -13.14 -10.50 -0.97
CA MET A 481 -14.61 -10.43 -0.75
C MET A 481 -15.16 -11.13 0.52
N VAL A 482 -14.33 -11.71 1.39
CA VAL A 482 -14.79 -12.05 2.74
C VAL A 482 -14.77 -10.76 3.56
N LYS A 483 -15.95 -10.13 3.73
CA LYS A 483 -16.15 -9.02 4.68
C LYS A 483 -15.64 -9.46 6.06
N LYS A 484 -14.38 -9.14 6.38
CA LYS A 484 -13.82 -9.40 7.70
C LYS A 484 -14.59 -8.55 8.71
N PRO A 485 -14.79 -9.06 9.95
CA PRO A 485 -15.41 -8.25 10.98
C PRO A 485 -14.58 -6.98 11.25
N PRO A 486 -15.17 -5.93 11.81
CA PRO A 486 -14.42 -4.80 12.34
C PRO A 486 -13.37 -5.25 13.36
N LEU A 487 -12.31 -4.48 13.54
CA LEU A 487 -11.21 -4.86 14.44
C LEU A 487 -11.63 -4.75 15.92
N PHE A 488 -12.32 -3.67 16.28
CA PHE A 488 -12.63 -3.33 17.66
C PHE A 488 -14.13 -3.44 17.97
N ALA A 489 -14.45 -3.96 19.15
CA ALA A 489 -15.79 -3.97 19.71
C ALA A 489 -15.92 -2.93 20.82
N LEU A 490 -16.91 -2.05 20.70
CA LEU A 490 -17.25 -0.99 21.67
C LEU A 490 -18.69 -1.14 22.15
N GLU A 491 -18.97 -0.72 23.38
CA GLU A 491 -20.31 -0.67 23.94
C GLU A 491 -20.62 0.75 24.40
N ILE A 492 -21.82 1.27 24.08
CA ILE A 492 -22.28 2.57 24.59
C ILE A 492 -22.83 2.38 26.01
N VAL A 493 -22.31 3.18 26.93
CA VAL A 493 -22.67 3.21 28.35
C VAL A 493 -23.09 4.61 28.76
N THR A 494 -23.78 4.71 29.89
CA THR A 494 -24.21 5.99 30.48
C THR A 494 -23.22 6.41 31.56
N ALA A 495 -22.57 7.56 31.38
CA ALA A 495 -21.64 8.12 32.36
C ALA A 495 -22.37 8.89 33.47
N GLU A 496 -21.67 9.13 34.59
CA GLU A 496 -22.12 9.97 35.69
C GLU A 496 -22.37 11.41 35.19
N GLY A 497 -23.63 11.87 35.23
CA GLY A 497 -24.04 13.16 34.66
C GLY A 497 -25.05 13.06 33.51
N GLY A 498 -25.39 11.85 33.08
CA GLY A 498 -26.43 11.64 32.09
C GLY A 498 -25.95 11.91 30.66
N ILE A 499 -24.71 11.51 30.35
CA ILE A 499 -24.09 11.62 29.02
C ILE A 499 -23.80 10.20 28.50
N PHE A 500 -23.83 10.01 27.19
CA PHE A 500 -23.41 8.75 26.56
C PHE A 500 -21.90 8.73 26.36
N GLU A 501 -21.25 7.67 26.82
CA GLU A 501 -19.83 7.42 26.59
C GLU A 501 -19.62 5.99 26.10
N TYR A 502 -18.43 5.69 25.58
CA TYR A 502 -18.04 4.31 25.33
C TYR A 502 -17.47 3.66 26.59
N ASN A 503 -17.67 2.35 26.74
CA ASN A 503 -17.07 1.56 27.81
C ASN A 503 -15.53 1.69 27.89
N THR A 504 -14.88 2.02 26.77
CA THR A 504 -13.45 2.29 26.67
C THR A 504 -13.24 3.70 26.13
N GLN A 505 -12.40 4.49 26.78
CA GLN A 505 -12.10 5.84 26.32
C GLN A 505 -11.43 5.81 24.94
N ILE A 506 -11.96 6.59 23.99
CA ILE A 506 -11.47 6.61 22.60
C ILE A 506 -9.98 6.98 22.53
N LYS A 507 -9.50 7.83 23.45
CA LYS A 507 -8.07 8.24 23.54
C LYS A 507 -7.12 7.05 23.76
N ASN A 508 -7.57 6.03 24.50
CA ASN A 508 -6.73 4.89 24.87
C ASN A 508 -6.38 4.01 23.66
N PHE A 509 -7.17 4.05 22.57
CA PHE A 509 -6.89 3.25 21.37
C PHE A 509 -5.55 3.61 20.73
N GLU A 510 -5.24 4.90 20.61
CA GLU A 510 -3.95 5.33 20.08
C GLU A 510 -2.81 4.88 21.00
N GLU A 511 -2.96 5.09 22.30
CA GLU A 511 -1.92 4.74 23.29
C GLU A 511 -1.64 3.23 23.34
N VAL A 512 -2.69 2.40 23.35
CA VAL A 512 -2.56 0.94 23.44
C VAL A 512 -1.93 0.36 22.17
N VAL A 513 -2.38 0.79 20.99
CA VAL A 513 -1.83 0.29 19.72
C VAL A 513 -0.36 0.72 19.56
N VAL A 514 -0.03 1.96 19.92
CA VAL A 514 1.36 2.44 19.91
C VAL A 514 2.20 1.70 20.95
N ARG A 515 1.67 1.45 22.15
CA ARG A 515 2.37 0.71 23.20
C ARG A 515 2.66 -0.72 22.78
N ALA A 516 1.73 -1.40 22.12
CA ALA A 516 1.95 -2.75 21.58
C ALA A 516 3.11 -2.76 20.57
N LEU A 517 3.14 -1.78 19.65
CA LEU A 517 4.22 -1.61 18.69
C LEU A 517 5.57 -1.36 19.40
N GLU A 518 5.60 -0.45 20.37
CA GLU A 518 6.82 -0.16 21.13
C GLU A 518 7.29 -1.36 21.95
N PHE A 519 6.36 -2.12 22.52
CA PHE A 519 6.67 -3.33 23.28
C PHE A 519 7.32 -4.39 22.39
N ALA A 520 6.79 -4.61 21.19
CA ALA A 520 7.36 -5.54 20.21
C ALA A 520 8.81 -5.19 19.81
N VAL A 521 9.15 -3.89 19.73
CA VAL A 521 10.53 -3.46 19.46
C VAL A 521 11.42 -3.61 20.71
N LYS A 522 10.93 -3.19 21.88
CA LYS A 522 11.68 -3.25 23.14
C LYS A 522 11.98 -4.67 23.59
N CYS A 523 11.08 -5.62 23.36
CA CYS A 523 11.24 -6.98 23.89
C CYS A 523 12.48 -7.69 23.30
N ILE A 524 12.79 -7.43 22.03
CA ILE A 524 13.91 -8.05 21.28
C ILE A 524 15.28 -7.49 21.71
N GLN A 525 15.33 -6.27 22.25
CA GLN A 525 16.56 -5.66 22.78
C GLN A 525 17.16 -6.44 23.96
N SER A 526 16.40 -7.35 24.55
CA SER A 526 16.81 -8.18 25.68
C SER A 526 17.51 -9.49 25.29
N ILE A 527 17.75 -9.73 23.99
CA ILE A 527 18.39 -10.97 23.50
C ILE A 527 19.91 -10.89 23.69
N PRO A 528 20.53 -11.81 24.45
CA PRO A 528 21.97 -11.80 24.71
C PRO A 528 22.80 -12.23 23.49
N GLN A 529 24.07 -11.77 23.44
CA GLN A 529 25.04 -12.22 22.45
C GLN A 529 25.43 -13.69 22.65
N LEU A 530 25.59 -14.40 21.53
CA LEU A 530 25.92 -15.83 21.52
C LEU A 530 27.36 -16.12 21.97
N GLU A 531 28.26 -15.14 21.87
CA GLU A 531 29.71 -15.27 22.06
C GLU A 531 30.08 -15.89 23.42
N ALA A 532 29.48 -15.40 24.51
CA ALA A 532 29.75 -15.90 25.87
C ALA A 532 29.28 -17.35 26.09
N SER A 533 28.20 -17.75 25.41
CA SER A 533 27.71 -19.12 25.47
C SER A 533 28.58 -20.12 24.69
N ILE A 534 29.46 -19.63 23.81
CA ILE A 534 30.36 -20.49 23.02
C ILE A 534 31.72 -20.59 23.70
N MET A 535 32.26 -19.46 24.17
CA MET A 535 33.57 -19.36 24.82
C MET A 535 33.45 -19.54 26.35
N GLU A 536 33.14 -20.77 26.80
CA GLU A 536 32.91 -21.10 28.22
C GLU A 536 34.15 -20.90 29.12
N ASN A 537 35.36 -21.03 28.56
CA ASN A 537 36.63 -20.91 29.30
C ASN A 537 37.11 -19.45 29.45
N GLN A 538 36.36 -18.48 28.93
CA GLN A 538 36.68 -17.06 29.02
C GLN A 538 35.88 -16.42 30.16
N PHE A 539 36.48 -15.45 30.85
CA PHE A 539 35.78 -14.67 31.87
C PHE A 539 34.94 -13.56 31.23
N TRP A 540 33.64 -13.55 31.52
CA TRP A 540 32.69 -12.55 31.04
C TRP A 540 32.06 -11.82 32.24
N SER A 541 32.35 -10.52 32.40
CA SER A 541 31.78 -9.71 33.49
C SER A 541 30.29 -9.41 33.27
N LYS A 542 29.88 -9.20 32.02
CA LYS A 542 28.49 -9.07 31.59
C LYS A 542 28.37 -9.53 30.15
N VAL A 543 27.32 -10.29 29.84
CA VAL A 543 27.01 -10.66 28.45
C VAL A 543 26.24 -9.50 27.82
N PRO A 544 26.80 -8.81 26.81
CA PRO A 544 26.07 -7.76 26.10
C PRO A 544 24.91 -8.36 25.29
N ASN A 545 23.89 -7.54 25.01
CA ASN A 545 22.79 -7.92 24.12
C ASN A 545 23.17 -7.67 22.64
N LEU A 546 22.39 -8.25 21.74
CA LEU A 546 22.48 -7.98 20.31
C LEU A 546 22.03 -6.55 20.01
N SER A 547 22.65 -5.94 19.00
CA SER A 547 22.23 -4.64 18.49
C SER A 547 20.98 -4.84 17.63
N THR A 548 19.84 -4.38 18.11
CA THR A 548 18.55 -4.48 17.42
C THR A 548 17.97 -3.09 17.17
N PRO A 549 16.98 -2.96 16.29
CA PRO A 549 16.40 -1.65 16.01
C PRO A 549 15.92 -0.92 17.26
N MET A 550 16.26 0.36 17.34
CA MET A 550 15.81 1.26 18.41
C MET A 550 14.50 1.95 18.03
N LEU A 551 13.77 2.45 19.03
CA LEU A 551 12.52 3.16 18.76
C LEU A 551 12.76 4.46 18.01
N GLU A 552 13.88 5.14 18.28
CA GLU A 552 14.25 6.44 17.73
C GLU A 552 14.68 6.38 16.26
N GLU A 553 14.80 5.18 15.67
CA GLU A 553 15.18 5.04 14.28
C GLU A 553 14.13 5.67 13.34
N PRO A 554 14.55 6.39 12.28
CA PRO A 554 13.63 7.08 11.37
C PRO A 554 12.56 6.18 10.76
N ILE A 555 12.92 4.94 10.41
CA ILE A 555 12.00 3.96 9.82
C ILE A 555 10.90 3.57 10.83
N VAL A 556 11.28 3.31 12.08
CA VAL A 556 10.35 2.93 13.14
C VAL A 556 9.41 4.09 13.48
N GLN A 557 9.95 5.32 13.58
CA GLN A 557 9.15 6.53 13.80
C GLN A 557 8.20 6.82 12.65
N ALA A 558 8.62 6.64 11.39
CA ALA A 558 7.76 6.83 10.23
C ALA A 558 6.58 5.84 10.22
N LEU A 559 6.83 4.55 10.50
CA LEU A 559 5.79 3.53 10.59
C LEU A 559 4.84 3.77 11.76
N LYS A 560 5.38 4.13 12.93
CA LYS A 560 4.58 4.56 14.09
C LYS A 560 3.67 5.75 13.75
N GLY A 561 4.19 6.77 13.07
CA GLY A 561 3.41 7.93 12.64
C GLY A 561 2.24 7.56 11.72
N ARG A 562 2.46 6.65 10.77
CA ARG A 562 1.41 6.13 9.88
C ARG A 562 0.31 5.40 10.65
N VAL A 563 0.68 4.52 11.59
CA VAL A 563 -0.24 3.85 12.50
C VAL A 563 -1.09 4.85 13.29
N GLN A 564 -0.47 5.89 13.85
CA GLN A 564 -1.17 6.93 14.60
C GLN A 564 -2.20 7.67 13.73
N VAL A 565 -1.84 8.02 12.49
CA VAL A 565 -2.76 8.69 11.56
C VAL A 565 -3.98 7.80 11.26
N ALA A 566 -3.76 6.51 10.98
CA ALA A 566 -4.83 5.56 10.69
C ALA A 566 -5.78 5.38 11.89
N ILE A 567 -5.23 5.23 13.11
CA ILE A 567 -6.03 5.08 14.34
C ILE A 567 -6.79 6.38 14.67
N ARG A 568 -6.15 7.55 14.56
CA ARG A 568 -6.81 8.85 14.78
C ARG A 568 -7.99 9.07 13.83
N LYS A 569 -7.85 8.68 12.56
CA LYS A 569 -8.96 8.73 11.60
C LYS A 569 -10.15 7.89 12.07
N ALA A 570 -9.90 6.65 12.50
CA ALA A 570 -10.95 5.78 13.04
C ALA A 570 -11.57 6.35 14.32
N MET A 571 -10.77 6.88 15.25
CA MET A 571 -11.23 7.51 16.48
C MET A 571 -12.18 8.70 16.21
N THR A 572 -11.89 9.51 15.18
CA THR A 572 -12.77 10.62 14.78
C THR A 572 -14.14 10.11 14.34
N VAL A 573 -14.18 9.04 13.56
CA VAL A 573 -15.46 8.41 13.13
C VAL A 573 -16.24 7.89 14.33
N ALA A 574 -15.59 7.23 15.30
CA ALA A 574 -16.25 6.78 16.51
C ALA A 574 -16.84 7.94 17.33
N ARG A 575 -16.13 9.08 17.44
CA ARG A 575 -16.66 10.28 18.12
C ARG A 575 -17.89 10.84 17.41
N LEU A 576 -17.83 11.01 16.09
CA LEU A 576 -18.94 11.51 15.29
C LEU A 576 -20.21 10.66 15.42
N TYR A 577 -20.05 9.34 15.64
CA TYR A 577 -21.18 8.45 15.85
C TYR A 577 -21.77 8.62 17.26
N LEU A 578 -20.92 8.77 18.28
CA LEU A 578 -21.38 9.05 19.64
C LEU A 578 -22.13 10.39 19.73
N ASP A 579 -21.70 11.41 18.96
CA ASP A 579 -22.35 12.72 18.91
C ASP A 579 -23.83 12.64 18.47
N LYS A 580 -24.22 11.64 17.68
CA LYS A 580 -25.63 11.41 17.29
C LYS A 580 -26.50 10.98 18.47
N TYR A 581 -25.91 10.41 19.53
CA TYR A 581 -26.65 10.02 20.72
C TYR A 581 -26.98 11.19 21.65
N VAL A 582 -26.39 12.38 21.44
CA VAL A 582 -26.67 13.59 22.24
C VAL A 582 -28.16 13.95 22.22
N GLU A 583 -28.87 13.66 21.13
CA GLU A 583 -30.32 13.87 21.01
C GLU A 583 -31.13 13.13 22.08
N PHE A 584 -30.64 11.98 22.56
CA PHE A 584 -31.30 11.17 23.58
C PHE A 584 -30.89 11.52 25.02
N GLU A 585 -29.93 12.44 25.23
CA GLU A 585 -29.49 12.85 26.57
C GLU A 585 -30.59 13.49 27.43
N PRO A 586 -31.52 14.31 26.90
CA PRO A 586 -32.62 14.84 27.70
C PRO A 586 -33.48 13.74 28.32
N LEU A 587 -33.73 12.66 27.58
CA LEU A 587 -34.44 11.48 28.09
C LEU A 587 -33.62 10.77 29.18
N LEU A 588 -32.30 10.76 29.07
CA LEU A 588 -31.41 10.18 30.07
C LEU A 588 -31.41 10.99 31.38
N LYS A 589 -31.42 12.33 31.28
CA LYS A 589 -31.42 13.26 32.43
C LYS A 589 -32.81 13.43 33.08
N LEU A 590 -33.88 13.04 32.40
CA LEU A 590 -35.25 13.14 32.93
C LEU A 590 -35.43 12.29 34.19
N ASP A 591 -35.87 12.93 35.27
CA ASP A 591 -36.15 12.29 36.56
C ASP A 591 -37.63 11.85 36.61
N VAL A 592 -37.85 10.53 36.60
CA VAL A 592 -39.17 9.90 36.51
C VAL A 592 -40.07 10.28 37.72
N PRO A 593 -39.60 10.23 38.98
CA PRO A 593 -40.31 10.77 40.13
C PRO A 593 -40.74 12.24 40.01
N LYS A 594 -39.83 13.14 39.60
CA LYS A 594 -40.15 14.58 39.47
C LYS A 594 -41.21 14.83 38.41
N TYR A 595 -41.07 14.15 37.27
CA TYR A 595 -42.05 14.20 36.19
C TYR A 595 -43.46 13.87 36.67
N LYS A 596 -43.62 12.83 37.50
CA LYS A 596 -44.92 12.46 38.08
C LYS A 596 -45.52 13.58 38.94
N VAL A 597 -44.72 14.23 39.78
CA VAL A 597 -45.17 15.32 40.65
C VAL A 597 -45.61 16.54 39.84
N GLU A 598 -44.83 16.92 38.83
CA GLU A 598 -45.17 18.02 37.92
C GLU A 598 -46.46 17.75 37.14
N LEU A 599 -46.64 16.51 36.65
CA LEU A 599 -47.83 16.13 35.90
C LEU A 599 -49.10 16.18 36.77
N ILE A 600 -49.01 15.73 38.03
CA ILE A 600 -50.09 15.86 39.02
C ILE A 600 -50.39 17.34 39.31
N GLY A 601 -49.35 18.16 39.47
CA GLY A 601 -49.48 19.60 39.73
C GLY A 601 -50.17 20.37 38.59
N LYS A 602 -50.00 19.93 37.34
CA LYS A 602 -50.63 20.55 36.16
C LYS A 602 -52.14 20.32 36.05
N LYS A 603 -52.73 19.37 36.80
CA LYS A 603 -54.17 19.03 36.75
C LYS A 603 -54.73 18.95 35.31
N LEU A 604 -54.04 18.20 34.46
CA LEU A 604 -54.41 18.02 33.05
C LEU A 604 -55.76 17.32 32.88
N SER A 605 -56.47 17.60 31.78
CA SER A 605 -57.72 16.91 31.46
C SER A 605 -57.47 15.47 30.99
N LEU A 606 -58.50 14.61 31.02
CA LEU A 606 -58.41 13.23 30.51
C LEU A 606 -57.98 13.17 29.04
N LYS A 607 -58.39 14.16 28.22
CA LYS A 607 -58.00 14.24 26.81
C LYS A 607 -56.51 14.55 26.67
N ASP A 608 -56.00 15.50 27.44
CA ASP A 608 -54.58 15.88 27.42
C ASP A 608 -53.68 14.74 27.93
N LEU A 609 -54.14 13.98 28.94
CA LEU A 609 -53.42 12.80 29.43
C LEU A 609 -53.36 11.68 28.38
N LEU A 610 -54.43 11.47 27.60
CA LEU A 610 -54.41 10.52 26.48
C LEU A 610 -53.47 10.96 25.37
N GLU A 611 -53.42 12.25 25.05
CA GLU A 611 -52.47 12.80 24.08
C GLU A 611 -51.03 12.64 24.55
N GLU A 612 -50.76 12.86 25.84
CA GLU A 612 -49.46 12.61 26.46
C GLU A 612 -49.05 11.12 26.34
N VAL A 613 -49.97 10.18 26.58
CA VAL A 613 -49.71 8.73 26.36
C VAL A 613 -49.39 8.44 24.90
N ARG A 614 -50.15 9.01 23.96
CA ARG A 614 -49.89 8.83 22.52
C ARG A 614 -48.53 9.40 22.14
N ALA A 615 -48.15 10.56 22.67
CA ALA A 615 -46.85 11.18 22.44
C ALA A 615 -45.70 10.29 22.95
N HIS A 616 -45.77 9.80 24.20
CA HIS A 616 -44.73 8.90 24.74
C HIS A 616 -44.62 7.58 23.98
N LYS A 617 -45.74 6.99 23.54
CA LYS A 617 -45.74 5.77 22.71
C LYS A 617 -45.14 6.02 21.32
N ALA A 618 -45.47 7.13 20.68
CA ALA A 618 -44.90 7.49 19.38
C ALA A 618 -43.38 7.70 19.47
N GLU A 619 -42.88 8.34 20.54
CA GLU A 619 -41.45 8.48 20.79
C GLU A 619 -40.77 7.14 21.11
N GLN A 620 -41.44 6.25 21.83
CA GLN A 620 -40.95 4.90 22.11
C GLN A 620 -40.76 4.09 20.81
N ASP A 621 -41.73 4.13 19.90
CA ASP A 621 -41.64 3.49 18.58
C ASP A 621 -40.52 4.11 17.73
N ASN A 622 -40.32 5.44 17.82
CA ASN A 622 -39.22 6.13 17.13
C ASN A 622 -37.84 5.67 17.63
N ILE A 623 -37.67 5.55 18.96
CA ILE A 623 -36.43 5.05 19.58
C ILE A 623 -36.16 3.59 19.16
N ASP A 624 -37.20 2.75 19.09
CA ASP A 624 -37.05 1.35 18.73
C ASP A 624 -36.61 1.15 17.27
N ARG A 625 -37.02 2.06 16.38
CA ARG A 625 -36.59 2.09 14.98
C ARG A 625 -35.18 2.65 14.81
N ARG A 626 -34.88 3.80 15.41
CA ARG A 626 -33.61 4.53 15.21
C ARG A 626 -32.40 3.91 15.90
N ILE A 627 -32.58 3.20 17.02
CA ILE A 627 -31.44 2.62 17.76
C ILE A 627 -31.32 1.12 17.46
N PRO A 628 -30.33 0.69 16.66
CA PRO A 628 -30.11 -0.73 16.38
C PRO A 628 -29.56 -1.48 17.61
N ASN A 629 -29.58 -2.82 17.59
CA ASN A 629 -28.95 -3.63 18.65
C ASN A 629 -27.42 -3.61 18.56
N SER A 630 -26.90 -3.60 17.33
CA SER A 630 -25.48 -3.45 17.02
C SER A 630 -25.31 -2.88 15.63
N ILE A 631 -24.30 -2.03 15.45
CA ILE A 631 -23.93 -1.48 14.14
C ILE A 631 -22.43 -1.66 13.91
N SER A 632 -22.03 -1.87 12.66
CA SER A 632 -20.64 -2.08 12.27
C SER A 632 -20.25 -1.09 11.19
N PHE A 633 -19.19 -0.32 11.42
CA PHE A 633 -18.65 0.62 10.45
C PHE A 633 -17.15 0.82 10.65
N GLY A 634 -16.43 0.96 9.53
CA GLY A 634 -14.97 1.11 9.54
C GLY A 634 -14.28 0.05 10.42
N ALA A 635 -13.55 0.50 11.44
CA ALA A 635 -12.83 -0.36 12.38
C ALA A 635 -13.64 -0.80 13.60
N PHE A 636 -14.87 -0.32 13.79
CA PHE A 636 -15.64 -0.51 15.02
C PHE A 636 -16.92 -1.30 14.80
N GLN A 637 -17.21 -2.19 15.74
CA GLN A 637 -18.51 -2.77 15.97
C GLN A 637 -19.06 -2.21 17.28
N ILE A 638 -20.15 -1.45 17.21
CA ILE A 638 -20.75 -0.79 18.36
C ILE A 638 -21.98 -1.59 18.80
N ILE A 639 -22.00 -1.95 20.08
CA ILE A 639 -23.09 -2.66 20.74
C ILE A 639 -23.96 -1.64 21.48
N CYS A 640 -25.23 -1.54 21.07
CA CYS A 640 -26.20 -0.58 21.61
C CYS A 640 -27.38 -1.26 22.34
N LYS A 641 -27.37 -2.59 22.43
CA LYS A 641 -28.48 -3.39 22.99
C LYS A 641 -28.92 -2.94 24.39
N LYS A 642 -27.97 -2.73 25.32
CA LYS A 642 -28.28 -2.32 26.69
C LYS A 642 -28.91 -0.93 26.73
N ILE A 643 -28.37 0.01 25.95
CA ILE A 643 -28.87 1.38 25.98
C ILE A 643 -30.24 1.52 25.32
N ARG A 644 -30.46 0.79 24.21
CA ARG A 644 -31.78 0.67 23.58
C ARG A 644 -32.81 0.17 24.60
N GLN A 645 -32.51 -0.94 25.29
CA GLN A 645 -33.41 -1.51 26.29
C GLN A 645 -33.68 -0.54 27.45
N PHE A 646 -32.65 0.17 27.93
CA PHE A 646 -32.78 1.15 28.99
C PHE A 646 -33.69 2.33 28.59
N LEU A 647 -33.49 2.92 27.42
CA LEU A 647 -34.30 4.05 26.94
C LEU A 647 -35.76 3.65 26.70
N LEU A 648 -35.99 2.47 26.10
CA LEU A 648 -37.33 1.93 25.90
C LEU A 648 -38.04 1.66 27.24
N GLN A 649 -37.33 1.06 28.20
CA GLN A 649 -37.88 0.81 29.53
C GLN A 649 -38.21 2.12 30.26
N LYS A 650 -37.37 3.16 30.11
CA LYS A 650 -37.61 4.46 30.72
C LYS A 650 -38.85 5.15 30.13
N LYS A 651 -39.04 5.09 28.81
CA LYS A 651 -40.28 5.58 28.17
C LYS A 651 -41.51 4.77 28.58
N GLN A 652 -41.38 3.44 28.67
CA GLN A 652 -42.47 2.59 29.16
C GLN A 652 -42.90 2.99 30.59
N GLN A 653 -41.95 3.29 31.47
CA GLN A 653 -42.26 3.76 32.83
C GLN A 653 -43.04 5.10 32.83
N LEU A 654 -42.74 6.02 31.92
CA LEU A 654 -43.51 7.27 31.78
C LEU A 654 -44.94 6.98 31.33
N VAL A 655 -45.11 6.11 30.33
CA VAL A 655 -46.43 5.67 29.87
C VAL A 655 -47.23 5.06 31.02
N ASP A 656 -46.62 4.17 31.81
CA ASP A 656 -47.27 3.52 32.94
C ASP A 656 -47.71 4.54 34.01
N ILE A 657 -46.92 5.58 34.27
CA ILE A 657 -47.27 6.67 35.21
C ILE A 657 -48.47 7.47 34.72
N VAL A 658 -48.50 7.84 33.43
CA VAL A 658 -49.63 8.59 32.86
C VAL A 658 -50.89 7.71 32.85
N MET A 659 -50.77 6.42 32.51
CA MET A 659 -51.87 5.46 32.57
C MET A 659 -52.42 5.28 33.99
N GLN A 660 -51.57 5.25 35.02
CA GLN A 660 -52.01 5.23 36.42
C GLN A 660 -52.77 6.52 36.81
N LEU A 661 -52.38 7.68 36.26
CA LEU A 661 -53.07 8.95 36.47
C LEU A 661 -54.43 8.97 35.78
N ILE A 662 -54.52 8.45 34.55
CA ILE A 662 -55.78 8.28 33.83
C ILE A 662 -56.73 7.36 34.61
N ALA A 663 -56.23 6.28 35.22
CA ALA A 663 -57.08 5.37 36.02
C ALA A 663 -57.52 5.96 37.37
N SER A 664 -56.68 6.81 37.99
CA SER A 664 -56.96 7.37 39.32
C SER A 664 -57.80 8.65 39.29
N THR A 665 -57.73 9.44 38.21
CA THR A 665 -58.43 10.73 38.10
C THR A 665 -59.97 10.57 38.09
N PRO A 666 -60.59 9.73 37.25
CA PRO A 666 -62.03 9.47 37.29
C PRO A 666 -62.46 8.85 38.62
N LYS A 667 -61.63 7.99 39.21
CA LYS A 667 -61.90 7.37 40.50
C LYS A 667 -61.97 8.42 41.62
N GLN A 668 -61.05 9.39 41.65
CA GLN A 668 -61.06 10.48 42.62
C GLN A 668 -62.26 11.42 42.40
N LEU A 669 -62.51 11.81 41.16
CA LEU A 669 -63.68 12.64 40.81
C LEU A 669 -64.99 11.94 41.19
N GLY A 670 -65.14 10.66 40.88
CA GLY A 670 -66.29 9.85 41.26
C GLY A 670 -66.47 9.76 42.77
N GLN A 671 -65.39 9.59 43.53
CA GLN A 671 -65.43 9.63 45.00
C GLN A 671 -65.80 11.01 45.56
N GLU A 672 -65.34 12.09 44.93
CA GLU A 672 -65.71 13.46 45.33
C GLU A 672 -67.21 13.71 45.08
N LYS A 673 -67.72 13.33 43.90
CA LYS A 673 -69.14 13.44 43.59
C LYS A 673 -69.99 12.58 44.52
N LEU A 674 -69.56 11.34 44.81
CA LEU A 674 -70.22 10.46 45.77
C LEU A 674 -70.30 11.10 47.16
N LYS A 675 -69.21 11.68 47.66
CA LYS A 675 -69.20 12.42 48.94
C LYS A 675 -70.18 13.60 48.94
N ARG A 676 -70.30 14.35 47.84
CA ARG A 676 -71.29 15.43 47.72
C ARG A 676 -72.72 14.91 47.78
N PHE A 677 -73.01 13.76 47.15
CA PHE A 677 -74.31 13.08 47.29
C PHE A 677 -74.55 12.61 48.73
N GLU A 678 -73.55 12.04 49.40
CA GLU A 678 -73.63 11.62 50.80
C GLU A 678 -73.83 12.81 51.76
N GLU A 679 -73.19 13.95 51.51
CA GLU A 679 -73.38 15.19 52.29
C GLU A 679 -74.79 15.76 52.13
N LEU A 680 -75.34 15.78 50.91
CA LEU A 680 -76.73 16.15 50.66
C LEU A 680 -77.70 15.22 51.40
N GLU A 681 -77.43 13.91 51.36
CA GLU A 681 -78.22 12.92 52.10
C GLU A 681 -78.13 13.14 53.63
N LYS A 682 -76.93 13.44 54.14
CA LYS A 682 -76.70 13.71 55.56
C LYS A 682 -77.41 14.98 56.03
N GLN A 683 -77.41 16.05 55.22
CA GLN A 683 -78.13 17.30 55.50
C GLN A 683 -79.65 17.09 55.51
N LEU A 684 -80.19 16.23 54.63
CA LEU A 684 -81.61 15.85 54.63
C LEU A 684 -82.03 15.03 55.85
N LYS A 685 -81.11 14.28 56.46
CA LYS A 685 -81.35 13.43 57.63
C LYS A 685 -81.17 14.14 58.98
N VAL A 686 -80.80 15.43 59.00
CA VAL A 686 -80.69 16.22 60.24
C VAL A 686 -82.07 16.38 60.87
N LYS A 687 -82.20 16.13 62.17
CA LYS A 687 -83.43 16.31 62.94
C LYS A 687 -83.60 17.78 63.30
N THR A 688 -84.73 18.38 62.95
CA THR A 688 -85.09 19.77 63.29
C THR A 688 -85.79 19.84 64.63
N HIS A 689 -85.40 20.77 65.50
CA HIS A 689 -85.96 20.93 66.84
C HIS A 689 -86.70 22.27 67.03
N ASN A 690 -86.44 23.26 66.18
CA ASN A 690 -87.10 24.58 66.22
C ASN A 690 -87.92 24.90 64.95
N PRO A 691 -88.99 25.72 65.03
CA PRO A 691 -89.80 26.11 63.86
C PRO A 691 -89.01 26.80 62.74
N GLU A 692 -87.98 27.59 63.10
CA GLU A 692 -87.07 28.26 62.15
C GLU A 692 -86.19 27.25 61.38
N GLU A 693 -85.78 26.17 62.04
CA GLU A 693 -85.00 25.09 61.43
C GLU A 693 -85.84 24.26 60.45
N VAL A 694 -87.14 24.08 60.76
CA VAL A 694 -88.10 23.44 59.84
C VAL A 694 -88.32 24.29 58.58
N ALA A 695 -88.39 25.62 58.73
CA ALA A 695 -88.49 26.53 57.59
C ALA A 695 -87.22 26.49 56.72
N ALA A 696 -86.03 26.54 57.34
CA ALA A 696 -84.76 26.43 56.63
C ALA A 696 -84.59 25.08 55.91
N GLN A 697 -85.03 23.97 56.52
CA GLN A 697 -84.98 22.65 55.90
C GLN A 697 -85.97 22.51 54.74
N ARG A 698 -87.15 23.14 54.83
CA ARG A 698 -88.13 23.21 53.73
C ARG A 698 -87.59 24.01 52.54
N ASP A 699 -86.97 25.17 52.78
CA ASP A 699 -86.34 25.98 51.74
C ASP A 699 -85.16 25.25 51.10
N PHE A 700 -84.38 24.51 51.90
CA PHE A 700 -83.32 23.65 51.39
C PHE A 700 -83.87 22.52 50.50
N ILE A 701 -84.92 21.82 50.92
CA ILE A 701 -85.58 20.75 50.14
C ILE A 701 -86.05 21.26 48.77
N LEU A 702 -86.54 22.50 48.68
CA LEU A 702 -86.90 23.12 47.39
C LEU A 702 -85.70 23.32 46.46
N THR A 703 -84.49 23.52 47.00
CA THR A 703 -83.24 23.67 46.21
C THR A 703 -82.55 22.35 45.86
N VAL A 704 -82.89 21.23 46.54
CA VAL A 704 -82.26 19.92 46.33
C VAL A 704 -82.43 19.38 44.90
N PRO A 705 -83.61 19.43 44.26
CA PRO A 705 -83.77 18.95 42.89
C PRO A 705 -82.83 19.65 41.90
N GLY A 706 -82.61 20.96 42.06
CA GLY A 706 -81.66 21.73 41.26
C GLY A 706 -80.22 21.24 41.43
N LYS A 707 -79.77 21.06 42.68
CA LYS A 707 -78.43 20.55 43.00
C LYS A 707 -78.21 19.10 42.53
N VAL A 708 -79.25 18.26 42.59
CA VAL A 708 -79.17 16.87 42.09
C VAL A 708 -79.12 16.81 40.58
N ILE A 709 -79.84 17.69 39.87
CA ILE A 709 -79.75 17.80 38.40
C ILE A 709 -78.36 18.28 37.98
N GLU A 710 -77.81 19.28 38.67
CA GLU A 710 -76.45 19.78 38.43
C GLU A 710 -75.40 18.68 38.66
N LEU A 711 -75.46 17.97 39.79
CA LEU A 711 -74.55 16.85 40.06
C LEU A 711 -74.73 15.69 39.06
N LYS A 712 -75.96 15.43 38.59
CA LYS A 712 -76.24 14.41 37.55
C LYS A 712 -75.62 14.78 36.21
N GLN A 713 -75.77 16.03 35.77
CA GLN A 713 -75.15 16.53 34.55
C GLN A 713 -73.62 16.45 34.63
N GLU A 714 -73.03 16.75 35.79
CA GLU A 714 -71.60 16.59 36.01
C GLU A 714 -71.15 15.12 35.95
N THR A 715 -71.94 14.16 36.46
CA THR A 715 -71.63 12.73 36.32
C THR A 715 -71.78 12.22 34.90
N GLU A 716 -72.80 12.66 34.15
CA GLU A 716 -72.98 12.30 32.72
C GLU A 716 -71.84 12.83 31.85
N GLN A 717 -71.32 14.04 32.14
CA GLN A 717 -70.12 14.57 31.49
C GLN A 717 -68.88 13.74 31.80
N LEU A 718 -68.78 13.20 33.01
CA LEU A 718 -67.70 12.31 33.43
C LEU A 718 -67.77 10.96 32.72
N GLU A 719 -68.95 10.36 32.62
CA GLU A 719 -69.20 9.13 31.86
C GLU A 719 -68.90 9.32 30.37
N ALA A 720 -69.35 10.42 29.77
CA ALA A 720 -69.05 10.74 28.37
C ALA A 720 -67.54 10.89 28.10
N SER A 721 -66.79 11.43 29.07
CA SER A 721 -65.32 11.51 28.96
C SER A 721 -64.63 10.15 29.12
N HIS A 722 -65.27 9.20 29.83
CA HIS A 722 -64.76 7.85 30.07
C HIS A 722 -65.11 6.87 28.92
N SER A 723 -66.24 7.05 28.24
CA SER A 723 -66.58 6.30 27.02
C SER A 723 -65.79 6.76 25.79
N GLN A 724 -65.18 7.95 25.81
CA GLN A 724 -64.24 8.40 24.77
C GLN A 724 -62.81 7.88 24.97
N THR A 725 -62.53 7.22 26.11
CA THR A 725 -61.22 6.63 26.45
C THR A 725 -61.13 5.12 26.18
N GLU A 726 -62.25 4.42 25.98
CA GLU A 726 -62.30 3.06 25.39
C GLU A 726 -62.18 3.15 23.86
#